data_AF-A0A7R9G2C0-F1
#
_entry.id   AF-A0A7R9G2C0-F1
#
_cell.length_a   1.000
_cell.length_b   1.000
_cell.length_c   1.000
_cell.angle_alpha   90.00
_cell.angle_beta   90.00
_cell.angle_gamma   90.00
#
_symmetry.space_group_name_H-M   'P 1'
#
loop_
_entity.id
_entity.type
_entity.pdbx_description
1 polymer ?
#
loop_
_entity_poly.entity_id
_entity_poly.type
_entity_poly.pdbx_seq_one_letter_code
_entity_poly.pdbx_strand_id
1 'polypeptide(L)'
;MVLKQRLKEAQSKFTASQSSKVTPFSPVIVGGRSRQISISHLSLRDPKAVSVELSWEMAEQAMPAPMPTPKPDGPTPGHIIQPPPVADRSLPASPVPEPSTNSTPEALRQAPSVMAPIYTPGRPAAASSKVSAPCAPSSLVKLIARGHPSNNSLWMSAVSEIVCQYMEYERFPSPGDPNYSTMLYNGRRYGQVQPYPRDSYNRDGNLQGQDRQFNQVDPTNIPLPGVLRGWRPDLQGKQRPDSLQLPRDVTVTTTYGQVQGFKVYLYDNPDPKSGYRPGQTPVERIQGEVTVFLGIPYALPPIQEGRFKPPRIHRGWQLLQAVEFGPACPQHVRYTGATKGIRDMDEDCLYLNVYTPSVTSGLAEKYPVMVYIHGGEFVKGASNTFPGHIMASFYKVVVVTINYRLGALGFLSTGDANSPGNYGMLDQAMALRWVYDNIEFFNGDRRSITLFGPDAGAASAGLLMVAPRTRDIVTRVIAQSGSALSDWALIVDRYRAQNTSRVYGQILGCSIESSWKLVNCLKQGRSFFELGNAEFQPQVGLFPWGPVLDGNFSVPDEHWYEGWRQIDWHFLDHTAEYLVRNKKFNRGLSYMSGVTTQEASTLVYQNDSLANRGYIVDNHFFDQKVKELVLRYNYTLNPIGIYNAIKYMYTHWPDPNNTDFVRNRYIDVS
;
A
#
# COMPACT_ATOMS: atom_id res chain seq x y z
N MET A 1 4.85 -16.19 -9.42
CA MET A 1 4.50 -16.68 -10.77
C MET A 1 5.45 -17.77 -11.28
N VAL A 2 6.78 -17.58 -11.18
CA VAL A 2 7.78 -18.59 -11.58
C VAL A 2 7.61 -19.92 -10.83
N LEU A 3 7.32 -19.93 -9.52
CA LEU A 3 7.13 -21.17 -8.77
C LEU A 3 5.86 -21.94 -9.18
N LYS A 4 4.69 -21.30 -9.29
CA LYS A 4 3.45 -21.95 -9.77
C LYS A 4 3.57 -22.45 -11.21
N GLN A 5 4.27 -21.72 -12.08
CA GLN A 5 4.49 -22.12 -13.47
C GLN A 5 5.51 -23.26 -13.57
N ARG A 6 6.62 -23.20 -12.83
CA ARG A 6 7.62 -24.27 -12.75
C ARG A 6 7.10 -25.52 -12.04
N LEU A 7 6.18 -25.37 -11.07
CA LEU A 7 5.50 -26.50 -10.44
C LEU A 7 4.53 -27.17 -11.42
N LYS A 8 3.78 -26.42 -12.24
CA LYS A 8 2.97 -26.99 -13.33
C LYS A 8 3.84 -27.72 -14.37
N GLU A 9 4.98 -27.15 -14.74
CA GLU A 9 5.94 -27.79 -15.65
C GLU A 9 6.56 -29.06 -15.04
N ALA A 10 6.95 -29.01 -13.76
CA ALA A 10 7.48 -30.16 -13.02
C ALA A 10 6.44 -31.28 -12.87
N GLN A 11 5.18 -30.92 -12.63
CA GLN A 11 4.07 -31.88 -12.52
C GLN A 11 3.79 -32.58 -13.85
N SER A 12 3.93 -31.89 -14.99
CA SER A 12 3.85 -32.51 -16.33
C SER A 12 5.04 -33.43 -16.65
N LYS A 13 6.25 -33.07 -16.17
CA LYS A 13 7.46 -33.90 -16.34
C LYS A 13 7.42 -35.16 -15.46
N PHE A 14 6.79 -35.08 -14.29
CA PHE A 14 6.65 -36.20 -13.37
C PHE A 14 5.58 -37.21 -13.82
N THR A 15 4.53 -36.77 -14.51
CA THR A 15 3.54 -37.68 -15.13
C THR A 15 4.12 -38.41 -16.35
N ALA A 16 5.02 -37.77 -17.10
CA ALA A 16 5.71 -38.41 -18.22
C ALA A 16 6.66 -39.54 -17.74
N SER A 17 7.34 -39.39 -16.60
CA SER A 17 8.32 -40.37 -16.10
C SER A 17 7.71 -41.63 -15.47
N GLN A 18 6.44 -41.60 -15.07
CA GLN A 18 5.74 -42.80 -14.56
C GLN A 18 5.16 -43.69 -15.67
N SER A 19 5.14 -43.23 -16.93
CA SER A 19 4.61 -44.03 -18.06
C SER A 19 5.64 -44.95 -18.73
N SER A 20 6.91 -44.90 -18.33
CA SER A 20 8.00 -45.61 -19.02
C SER A 20 8.59 -46.77 -18.20
N LYS A 21 7.82 -47.84 -17.96
CA LYS A 21 8.35 -49.18 -17.63
C LYS A 21 7.40 -50.29 -18.11
N VAL A 22 7.44 -50.65 -19.40
CA VAL A 22 7.32 -52.02 -19.97
C VAL A 22 7.86 -51.97 -21.42
N THR A 23 8.69 -52.94 -21.82
CA THR A 23 9.22 -53.19 -23.19
C THR A 23 8.88 -54.64 -23.62
N PRO A 24 9.09 -55.12 -24.87
CA PRO A 24 8.96 -54.50 -26.21
C PRO A 24 8.18 -55.39 -27.24
N PHE A 25 7.58 -54.81 -28.30
CA PHE A 25 7.39 -55.45 -29.64
C PHE A 25 7.20 -54.37 -30.72
N SER A 26 7.69 -54.65 -31.94
CA SER A 26 7.99 -53.71 -33.06
C SER A 26 6.77 -53.27 -33.93
N PRO A 27 6.93 -52.53 -35.06
CA PRO A 27 6.47 -51.15 -35.22
C PRO A 27 5.25 -50.97 -36.15
N VAL A 28 4.45 -49.93 -35.92
CA VAL A 28 3.56 -49.37 -36.94
C VAL A 28 3.87 -47.88 -37.07
N ILE A 29 4.35 -47.50 -38.26
CA ILE A 29 4.61 -46.13 -38.69
C ILE A 29 3.30 -45.53 -39.17
N VAL A 30 2.86 -44.41 -38.58
CA VAL A 30 2.07 -43.38 -39.29
C VAL A 30 2.40 -41.98 -38.74
N GLY A 31 3.12 -41.19 -39.55
CA GLY A 31 2.92 -39.76 -39.83
C GLY A 31 2.78 -38.74 -38.69
N GLY A 32 3.82 -37.95 -38.44
CA GLY A 32 3.71 -36.67 -37.73
C GLY A 32 5.04 -35.89 -37.72
N ARG A 33 5.07 -34.74 -38.38
CA ARG A 33 6.26 -33.90 -38.66
C ARG A 33 7.04 -33.51 -37.40
N SER A 34 8.34 -33.76 -37.42
CA SER A 34 9.36 -33.14 -36.56
C SER A 34 9.67 -31.73 -37.07
N ARG A 35 9.76 -30.72 -36.17
CA ARG A 35 10.41 -29.44 -36.44
C ARG A 35 11.75 -29.44 -35.73
N GLN A 36 12.83 -29.38 -36.50
CA GLN A 36 14.20 -29.26 -36.03
C GLN A 36 14.57 -27.78 -35.93
N ILE A 37 15.11 -27.36 -34.79
CA ILE A 37 15.71 -26.02 -34.61
C ILE A 37 17.20 -26.18 -34.95
N SER A 38 17.68 -25.45 -35.94
CA SER A 38 19.11 -25.31 -36.22
C SER A 38 19.59 -23.98 -35.65
N ILE A 39 20.63 -24.02 -34.83
CA ILE A 39 21.31 -22.83 -34.28
C ILE A 39 22.56 -22.62 -35.13
N SER A 40 22.58 -21.58 -35.97
CA SER A 40 23.78 -21.15 -36.69
C SER A 40 24.30 -19.84 -36.09
N HIS A 41 25.50 -19.94 -35.50
CA HIS A 41 26.43 -18.90 -35.01
C HIS A 41 26.05 -18.03 -33.79
N LEU A 42 26.79 -18.26 -32.69
CA LEU A 42 27.04 -17.29 -31.61
C LEU A 42 28.30 -16.48 -31.95
N SER A 43 28.21 -15.15 -31.93
CA SER A 43 29.37 -14.26 -31.83
C SER A 43 29.34 -13.55 -30.48
N LEU A 44 30.33 -13.84 -29.64
CA LEU A 44 30.52 -13.23 -28.33
C LEU A 44 31.18 -11.84 -28.49
N ARG A 45 30.42 -10.77 -28.22
CA ARG A 45 31.01 -9.50 -27.80
C ARG A 45 30.21 -8.94 -26.61
N ASP A 46 30.94 -8.74 -25.51
CA ASP A 46 30.61 -8.07 -24.25
C ASP A 46 29.85 -8.87 -23.15
N PRO A 47 30.43 -9.08 -21.94
CA PRO A 47 29.84 -9.94 -20.89
C PRO A 47 28.84 -9.24 -19.96
N LYS A 48 28.20 -8.12 -20.36
CA LYS A 48 27.27 -7.37 -19.47
C LYS A 48 25.89 -7.04 -20.03
N ALA A 49 25.52 -7.53 -21.22
CA ALA A 49 24.16 -7.43 -21.70
C ALA A 49 23.82 -8.63 -22.58
N VAL A 50 22.79 -9.39 -22.22
CA VAL A 50 22.17 -10.37 -23.14
C VAL A 50 20.89 -9.71 -23.66
N SER A 51 20.99 -9.08 -24.82
CA SER A 51 19.81 -8.70 -25.61
C SER A 51 19.42 -9.89 -26.49
N VAL A 52 18.21 -10.41 -26.31
CA VAL A 52 17.60 -11.37 -27.23
C VAL A 52 16.61 -10.60 -28.10
N GLU A 53 17.01 -10.26 -29.32
CA GLU A 53 16.07 -9.84 -30.36
C GLU A 53 15.42 -11.08 -30.97
N LEU A 54 14.09 -11.17 -30.88
CA LEU A 54 13.30 -12.11 -31.66
C LEU A 54 12.69 -11.33 -32.83
N SER A 55 13.29 -11.43 -34.01
CA SER A 55 12.68 -10.96 -35.24
C SER A 55 11.79 -12.04 -35.85
N TRP A 56 10.64 -11.63 -36.38
CA TRP A 56 9.72 -12.48 -37.14
C TRP A 56 9.76 -12.00 -38.59
N GLU A 57 10.30 -12.80 -39.51
CA GLU A 57 10.08 -12.58 -40.94
C GLU A 57 8.92 -13.48 -41.41
N MET A 58 7.87 -12.84 -41.93
CA MET A 58 6.83 -13.53 -42.70
C MET A 58 7.27 -13.59 -44.15
N ALA A 59 7.55 -14.80 -44.66
CA ALA A 59 7.68 -15.04 -46.09
C ALA A 59 6.34 -15.57 -46.64
N GLU A 60 5.69 -14.75 -47.45
CA GLU A 60 4.52 -15.10 -48.27
C GLU A 60 4.99 -15.73 -49.59
N GLN A 61 4.51 -16.93 -49.93
CA GLN A 61 4.57 -17.43 -51.31
C GLN A 61 3.26 -18.15 -51.68
N ALA A 62 2.69 -17.70 -52.80
CA ALA A 62 1.41 -18.10 -53.37
C ALA A 62 1.46 -19.47 -54.09
N MET A 63 0.30 -20.14 -54.19
CA MET A 63 0.08 -21.28 -55.10
C MET A 63 -1.15 -21.03 -56.00
N PRO A 64 -1.18 -21.60 -57.23
CA PRO A 64 -2.16 -21.26 -58.26
C PRO A 64 -3.44 -22.13 -58.22
N ALA A 65 -4.47 -21.69 -58.94
CA ALA A 65 -5.68 -22.44 -59.32
C ALA A 65 -5.85 -22.37 -60.87
N PRO A 66 -6.83 -23.02 -61.57
CA PRO A 66 -7.99 -23.82 -61.09
C PRO A 66 -8.51 -25.02 -62.00
N MET A 67 -9.63 -25.63 -61.55
CA MET A 67 -10.83 -26.19 -62.27
C MET A 67 -10.88 -27.63 -62.85
N PRO A 68 -12.08 -28.24 -63.12
CA PRO A 68 -13.47 -27.99 -62.64
C PRO A 68 -14.29 -29.27 -62.23
N THR A 69 -15.54 -29.05 -61.79
CA THR A 69 -16.57 -29.99 -61.28
C THR A 69 -17.43 -30.68 -62.38
N PRO A 70 -18.36 -31.59 -61.99
CA PRO A 70 -19.78 -31.32 -62.29
C PRO A 70 -20.80 -31.63 -61.16
N LYS A 71 -21.91 -30.88 -61.20
CA LYS A 71 -23.23 -30.98 -60.50
C LYS A 71 -24.20 -31.93 -61.29
N PRO A 72 -25.54 -32.10 -61.03
CA PRO A 72 -26.51 -31.51 -60.05
C PRO A 72 -27.41 -32.61 -59.35
N ASP A 73 -28.35 -32.33 -58.42
CA ASP A 73 -29.76 -31.93 -58.63
C ASP A 73 -30.50 -31.60 -57.30
N GLY A 74 -31.48 -30.68 -57.35
CA GLY A 74 -32.57 -30.49 -56.36
C GLY A 74 -33.94 -30.88 -56.97
N PRO A 75 -35.15 -30.45 -56.51
CA PRO A 75 -35.55 -29.67 -55.32
C PRO A 75 -36.83 -30.18 -54.55
N THR A 76 -37.18 -29.50 -53.42
CA THR A 76 -38.42 -29.30 -52.56
C THR A 76 -39.80 -29.93 -52.89
N PRO A 77 -40.88 -29.96 -52.01
CA PRO A 77 -41.29 -28.98 -50.95
C PRO A 77 -42.09 -29.46 -49.66
N GLY A 78 -42.13 -28.59 -48.63
CA GLY A 78 -43.31 -28.12 -47.85
C GLY A 78 -44.09 -29.01 -46.84
N HIS A 79 -44.23 -28.55 -45.57
CA HIS A 79 -45.53 -28.27 -44.91
C HIS A 79 -45.41 -27.67 -43.47
N ILE A 80 -46.43 -26.88 -43.17
CA ILE A 80 -46.76 -26.05 -41.99
C ILE A 80 -47.56 -26.86 -40.96
N ILE A 81 -47.54 -26.52 -39.66
CA ILE A 81 -48.71 -26.41 -38.74
C ILE A 81 -48.29 -25.92 -37.32
N GLN A 82 -49.11 -25.00 -36.79
CA GLN A 82 -49.07 -24.30 -35.49
C GLN A 82 -49.60 -25.11 -34.28
N PRO A 83 -49.46 -24.63 -33.02
CA PRO A 83 -49.87 -25.30 -31.77
C PRO A 83 -51.26 -24.84 -31.24
N PRO A 84 -51.91 -25.59 -30.32
CA PRO A 84 -52.52 -25.01 -29.09
C PRO A 84 -52.71 -26.04 -27.91
N PRO A 85 -53.44 -25.79 -26.78
CA PRO A 85 -53.91 -24.55 -26.11
C PRO A 85 -53.67 -24.47 -24.56
N VAL A 86 -54.15 -23.34 -24.01
CA VAL A 86 -54.22 -22.79 -22.64
C VAL A 86 -55.41 -23.30 -21.80
N ALA A 87 -55.31 -23.27 -20.45
CA ALA A 87 -56.35 -22.83 -19.47
C ALA A 87 -55.86 -23.03 -18.00
N ASP A 88 -56.39 -22.42 -16.93
CA ASP A 88 -56.75 -21.04 -16.50
C ASP A 88 -57.22 -21.16 -15.01
N ARG A 89 -57.39 -20.01 -14.30
CA ARG A 89 -58.06 -19.75 -12.99
C ARG A 89 -57.20 -19.76 -11.71
N SER A 90 -57.35 -18.86 -10.72
CA SER A 90 -58.16 -17.64 -10.52
C SER A 90 -57.81 -16.98 -9.15
N LEU A 91 -57.95 -15.65 -9.04
CA LEU A 91 -57.85 -14.75 -7.84
C LEU A 91 -59.09 -14.87 -6.90
N PRO A 92 -59.18 -14.19 -5.71
CA PRO A 92 -59.40 -12.71 -5.49
C PRO A 92 -58.54 -12.10 -4.33
N ALA A 93 -58.02 -10.86 -4.36
CA ALA A 93 -58.57 -9.47 -4.19
C ALA A 93 -58.88 -8.98 -2.74
N SER A 94 -57.97 -8.10 -2.21
CA SER A 94 -58.10 -6.77 -1.52
C SER A 94 -59.24 -6.48 -0.49
N PRO A 95 -59.10 -5.55 0.52
CA PRO A 95 -58.82 -4.11 0.30
C PRO A 95 -58.06 -3.29 1.38
N VAL A 96 -57.70 -2.06 0.96
CA VAL A 96 -57.14 -0.89 1.68
C VAL A 96 -58.20 -0.22 2.57
N PRO A 97 -57.82 0.63 3.55
CA PRO A 97 -58.27 2.02 3.49
C PRO A 97 -57.23 3.06 3.97
N GLU A 98 -57.21 4.20 3.28
CA GLU A 98 -56.89 5.55 3.79
C GLU A 98 -58.22 6.33 3.82
N PRO A 99 -58.44 7.38 4.68
CA PRO A 99 -57.87 8.71 4.38
C PRO A 99 -57.67 9.73 5.55
N SER A 100 -56.91 10.78 5.22
CA SER A 100 -57.16 12.22 5.50
C SER A 100 -56.58 12.97 6.73
N THR A 101 -55.80 14.00 6.38
CA THR A 101 -55.83 15.43 6.80
C THR A 101 -55.02 15.99 7.99
N ASN A 102 -54.15 16.94 7.59
CA ASN A 102 -53.87 18.29 8.12
C ASN A 102 -53.05 18.56 9.40
N SER A 103 -52.19 19.58 9.22
CA SER A 103 -51.73 20.63 10.13
C SER A 103 -50.45 20.42 10.98
N THR A 104 -49.43 21.23 10.67
CA THR A 104 -48.53 21.93 11.62
C THR A 104 -49.31 23.08 12.31
N PRO A 105 -48.89 23.67 13.47
CA PRO A 105 -47.51 23.96 13.91
C PRO A 105 -47.17 23.89 15.43
N GLU A 106 -45.87 24.15 15.73
CA GLU A 106 -45.27 24.75 16.95
C GLU A 106 -45.18 24.03 18.33
N ALA A 107 -43.91 23.89 18.75
CA ALA A 107 -43.28 24.13 20.06
C ALA A 107 -44.01 23.79 21.39
N LEU A 108 -43.39 22.93 22.23
CA LEU A 108 -42.90 23.25 23.60
C LEU A 108 -42.37 22.02 24.36
N ARG A 109 -41.23 22.25 25.03
CA ARG A 109 -40.66 21.66 26.25
C ARG A 109 -41.46 20.54 26.96
N GLN A 110 -40.79 19.44 27.32
CA GLN A 110 -40.39 19.06 28.69
C GLN A 110 -40.02 17.56 28.75
N ALA A 111 -39.01 17.26 29.57
CA ALA A 111 -38.52 15.93 29.90
C ALA A 111 -39.57 15.07 30.64
N PRO A 112 -39.32 13.76 30.76
CA PRO A 112 -39.22 13.25 32.12
C PRO A 112 -38.04 12.31 32.36
N SER A 113 -37.46 12.50 33.54
CA SER A 113 -36.57 11.62 34.29
C SER A 113 -37.27 10.33 34.72
N VAL A 114 -36.58 9.19 34.62
CA VAL A 114 -36.80 8.03 35.52
C VAL A 114 -35.46 7.44 35.94
N MET A 115 -35.28 7.35 37.26
CA MET A 115 -34.13 6.80 37.98
C MET A 115 -34.00 5.28 37.82
N ALA A 116 -32.75 4.79 37.86
CA ALA A 116 -32.38 3.43 38.27
C ALA A 116 -30.89 3.43 38.72
N PRO A 117 -30.40 2.45 39.50
CA PRO A 117 -29.75 2.70 40.79
C PRO A 117 -28.22 2.58 40.77
N ILE A 118 -27.63 3.16 41.83
CA ILE A 118 -26.22 3.08 42.21
C ILE A 118 -25.90 1.65 42.68
N TYR A 119 -24.97 0.99 41.99
CA TYR A 119 -24.25 -0.17 42.50
C TYR A 119 -22.76 0.00 42.16
N THR A 120 -21.94 0.11 43.20
CA THR A 120 -20.49 0.09 43.15
C THR A 120 -19.99 -1.36 43.06
N PRO A 121 -19.02 -1.67 42.18
CA PRO A 121 -18.13 -2.81 42.37
C PRO A 121 -16.68 -2.36 42.53
N GLY A 122 -16.02 -2.98 43.50
CA GLY A 122 -14.64 -2.72 43.90
C GLY A 122 -13.59 -3.02 42.83
N ARG A 123 -12.44 -2.37 43.04
CA ARG A 123 -11.18 -2.54 42.29
C ARG A 123 -10.72 -4.00 42.24
N PRO A 124 -10.37 -4.53 41.06
CA PRO A 124 -9.33 -5.54 40.94
C PRO A 124 -7.96 -4.87 40.75
N ALA A 125 -6.94 -5.44 41.40
CA ALA A 125 -5.56 -4.99 41.33
C ALA A 125 -5.00 -5.08 39.90
N ALA A 126 -4.44 -3.97 39.41
CA ALA A 126 -3.70 -3.93 38.16
C ALA A 126 -2.29 -4.51 38.38
N ALA A 127 -2.00 -5.65 37.77
CA ALA A 127 -0.65 -6.15 37.58
C ALA A 127 0.03 -5.28 36.51
N SER A 128 1.03 -4.50 36.90
CA SER A 128 1.85 -3.71 35.97
C SER A 128 2.88 -4.62 35.30
N SER A 129 2.66 -4.94 34.03
CA SER A 129 3.73 -5.45 33.17
C SER A 129 4.66 -4.28 32.83
N LYS A 130 5.82 -4.24 33.49
CA LYS A 130 6.90 -3.28 33.19
C LYS A 130 7.35 -3.46 31.74
N VAL A 131 7.10 -2.45 30.92
CA VAL A 131 7.79 -2.27 29.63
C VAL A 131 9.20 -1.79 29.96
N SER A 132 10.21 -2.59 29.65
CA SER A 132 11.61 -2.24 29.79
C SER A 132 12.00 -1.17 28.76
N ALA A 133 12.56 -0.05 29.23
CA ALA A 133 13.19 0.95 28.39
C ALA A 133 14.35 0.32 27.56
N PRO A 134 14.72 0.87 26.38
CA PRO A 134 15.71 0.25 25.50
C PRO A 134 17.16 0.33 26.00
N CYS A 135 17.41 0.96 27.15
CA CYS A 135 18.76 1.24 27.66
C CYS A 135 18.92 0.86 29.13
N ALA A 136 18.40 -0.30 29.54
CA ALA A 136 18.87 -0.93 30.77
C ALA A 136 19.98 -1.93 30.39
N PRO A 137 21.20 -1.85 30.96
CA PRO A 137 22.15 -2.94 30.78
C PRO A 137 21.49 -4.21 31.32
N SER A 138 21.42 -5.23 30.45
CA SER A 138 20.87 -6.53 30.81
C SER A 138 21.57 -7.07 32.05
N SER A 139 20.86 -7.86 32.85
CA SER A 139 21.33 -8.47 34.10
C SER A 139 22.62 -9.31 33.95
N LEU A 140 23.09 -9.54 32.71
CA LEU A 140 24.35 -10.20 32.39
C LEU A 140 25.60 -9.35 32.68
N VAL A 141 25.51 -8.01 32.61
CA VAL A 141 26.68 -7.13 32.81
C VAL A 141 27.09 -7.04 34.29
N LYS A 142 26.17 -7.34 35.22
CA LYS A 142 26.49 -7.38 36.67
C LYS A 142 27.29 -8.61 37.10
N LEU A 143 27.42 -9.64 36.26
CA LEU A 143 28.14 -10.86 36.64
C LEU A 143 29.63 -10.90 36.24
N ILE A 144 30.09 -9.97 35.41
CA ILE A 144 31.49 -9.95 34.93
C ILE A 144 32.38 -9.01 35.78
N ALA A 145 31.80 -8.16 36.63
CA ALA A 145 32.54 -7.20 37.46
C ALA A 145 33.04 -7.75 38.82
N ARG A 146 33.40 -9.05 38.89
CA ARG A 146 34.15 -9.62 40.01
C ARG A 146 35.44 -10.26 39.49
N GLY A 147 36.37 -9.44 39.01
CA GLY A 147 37.69 -9.91 38.60
C GLY A 147 38.52 -8.83 37.89
N HIS A 148 39.35 -8.13 38.66
CA HIS A 148 40.44 -7.21 38.28
C HIS A 148 40.12 -5.95 37.42
N PRO A 149 40.59 -4.76 37.85
CA PRO A 149 40.39 -3.52 37.11
C PRO A 149 41.44 -3.38 36.00
N SER A 150 41.01 -3.17 34.75
CA SER A 150 41.88 -2.62 33.71
C SER A 150 41.23 -1.36 33.13
N ASN A 151 42.05 -0.34 32.87
CA ASN A 151 41.69 1.04 32.52
C ASN A 151 40.88 1.22 31.20
N ASN A 152 40.46 0.14 30.55
CA ASN A 152 39.66 0.20 29.31
C ASN A 152 38.14 0.15 29.55
N SER A 153 37.66 -0.18 30.75
CA SER A 153 36.21 -0.20 31.05
C SER A 153 35.62 1.20 31.26
N LEU A 154 36.42 2.16 31.72
CA LEU A 154 36.00 3.55 31.94
C LEU A 154 35.85 4.32 30.62
N TRP A 155 36.67 4.04 29.61
CA TRP A 155 36.56 4.68 28.29
C TRP A 155 35.33 4.19 27.50
N MET A 156 35.01 2.90 27.52
CA MET A 156 33.80 2.39 26.85
C MET A 156 32.51 2.77 27.58
N SER A 157 32.53 2.86 28.92
CA SER A 157 31.39 3.38 29.70
C SER A 157 31.16 4.86 29.43
N ALA A 158 32.22 5.67 29.41
CA ALA A 158 32.12 7.10 29.12
C ALA A 158 31.70 7.37 27.67
N VAL A 159 32.17 6.61 26.68
CA VAL A 159 31.70 6.76 25.28
C VAL A 159 30.25 6.29 25.14
N SER A 160 29.82 5.24 25.84
CA SER A 160 28.41 4.80 25.85
C SER A 160 27.50 5.80 26.57
N GLU A 161 27.94 6.41 27.67
CA GLU A 161 27.19 7.45 28.40
C GLU A 161 27.17 8.78 27.63
N ILE A 162 28.26 9.18 26.97
CA ILE A 162 28.31 10.40 26.14
C ILE A 162 27.47 10.23 24.86
N VAL A 163 27.48 9.04 24.23
CA VAL A 163 26.59 8.74 23.10
C VAL A 163 25.13 8.64 23.56
N CYS A 164 24.84 8.18 24.78
CA CYS A 164 23.49 8.23 25.35
C CYS A 164 23.04 9.65 25.72
N GLN A 165 23.92 10.48 26.30
CA GLN A 165 23.61 11.88 26.65
C GLN A 165 23.41 12.76 25.42
N TYR A 166 24.16 12.54 24.33
CA TYR A 166 23.93 13.23 23.06
C TYR A 166 22.65 12.76 22.34
N MET A 167 22.23 11.50 22.52
CA MET A 167 21.00 10.96 21.93
C MET A 167 19.73 11.25 22.75
N GLU A 168 19.86 11.60 24.05
CA GLU A 168 18.75 12.04 24.89
C GLU A 168 18.39 13.52 24.67
N TYR A 169 19.31 14.35 24.18
CA TYR A 169 19.09 15.79 24.03
C TYR A 169 18.27 16.20 22.80
N GLU A 170 17.98 15.30 21.86
CA GLU A 170 17.15 15.58 20.67
C GLU A 170 16.17 14.46 20.29
N ARG A 171 15.60 13.72 21.25
CA ARG A 171 14.45 12.86 20.92
C ARG A 171 13.21 13.72 20.71
N PHE A 172 12.93 14.05 19.45
CA PHE A 172 11.63 14.57 19.05
C PHE A 172 10.53 13.54 19.40
N PRO A 173 9.49 13.94 20.17
CA PRO A 173 8.33 13.10 20.43
C PRO A 173 7.76 12.46 19.15
N SER A 174 7.46 11.16 19.20
CA SER A 174 6.88 10.37 18.11
C SER A 174 5.41 10.03 18.40
N PRO A 175 4.61 9.66 17.37
CA PRO A 175 3.23 9.24 17.57
C PRO A 175 3.12 8.12 18.63
N GLY A 176 2.34 8.36 19.68
CA GLY A 176 2.20 7.45 20.83
C GLY A 176 3.01 7.84 22.07
N ASP A 177 3.92 8.81 21.97
CA ASP A 177 4.63 9.34 23.15
C ASP A 177 3.72 10.29 23.98
N PRO A 178 3.82 10.30 25.32
CA PRO A 178 2.98 11.14 26.18
C PRO A 178 3.10 12.66 25.93
N ASN A 179 4.24 13.09 25.39
CA ASN A 179 4.56 14.49 25.06
C ASN A 179 4.40 14.80 23.57
N TYR A 180 3.80 13.89 22.80
CA TYR A 180 3.45 14.12 21.40
C TYR A 180 2.30 15.12 21.30
N SER A 181 2.50 16.21 20.54
CA SER A 181 1.48 17.24 20.33
C SER A 181 1.43 17.70 18.87
N THR A 182 0.21 17.93 18.38
CA THR A 182 -0.08 18.46 17.05
C THR A 182 -0.82 19.78 17.17
N MET A 183 -0.91 20.53 16.08
CA MET A 183 -1.62 21.80 16.03
C MET A 183 -2.84 21.71 15.12
N LEU A 184 -3.95 22.35 15.51
CA LEU A 184 -5.11 22.55 14.66
C LEU A 184 -5.15 24.02 14.18
N TYR A 185 -5.26 24.22 12.87
CA TYR A 185 -5.43 25.54 12.27
C TYR A 185 -6.41 25.45 11.09
N ASN A 186 -7.42 26.32 11.07
CA ASN A 186 -8.52 26.30 10.09
C ASN A 186 -9.12 24.90 9.88
N GLY A 187 -9.33 24.16 10.97
CA GLY A 187 -9.90 22.81 10.95
C GLY A 187 -8.98 21.72 10.42
N ARG A 188 -7.71 22.03 10.09
CA ARG A 188 -6.71 21.06 9.64
C ARG A 188 -5.65 20.82 10.71
N ARG A 189 -5.23 19.56 10.83
CA ARG A 189 -4.10 19.17 11.69
C ARG A 189 -2.78 19.38 10.96
N TYR A 190 -1.83 19.97 11.68
CA TYR A 190 -0.44 20.13 11.28
C TYR A 190 0.45 19.41 12.29
N GLY A 191 1.58 18.92 11.79
CA GLY A 191 2.53 18.13 12.57
C GLY A 191 3.15 18.90 13.73
N GLN A 192 4.13 18.26 14.37
CA GLN A 192 4.61 18.64 15.70
C GLN A 192 4.95 20.12 15.90
N VAL A 193 4.49 20.69 17.02
CA VAL A 193 4.96 21.98 17.51
C VAL A 193 6.38 21.78 18.03
N GLN A 194 7.41 22.18 17.25
CA GLN A 194 8.76 22.43 17.76
C GLN A 194 8.63 23.18 19.10
N PRO A 195 9.07 22.62 20.24
CA PRO A 195 9.22 23.41 21.44
C PRO A 195 10.20 24.51 21.09
N TYR A 196 9.84 25.77 21.31
CA TYR A 196 10.87 26.78 21.52
C TYR A 196 11.82 26.22 22.59
N PRO A 197 13.15 26.44 22.50
CA PRO A 197 14.04 26.09 23.59
C PRO A 197 13.57 26.90 24.81
N ARG A 198 12.75 26.27 25.66
CA ARG A 198 12.46 26.79 26.98
C ARG A 198 13.72 26.53 27.77
N ASP A 199 14.33 27.62 28.20
CA ASP A 199 15.35 27.58 29.23
C ASP A 199 14.94 26.63 30.34
N SER A 200 15.89 25.78 30.68
CA SER A 200 15.79 24.62 31.54
C SER A 200 15.50 24.98 32.99
N TYR A 201 14.25 25.27 33.37
CA TYR A 201 13.81 25.23 34.76
C TYR A 201 12.31 24.92 34.87
N ASN A 202 11.97 23.67 35.18
CA ASN A 202 11.25 23.34 36.41
C ASN A 202 11.09 21.82 36.53
N ARG A 203 11.73 21.28 37.58
CA ARG A 203 11.29 20.06 38.24
C ARG A 203 9.88 20.32 38.74
N ASP A 204 8.92 19.56 38.26
CA ASP A 204 7.94 18.87 39.11
C ASP A 204 7.06 17.99 38.23
N GLY A 205 7.02 16.71 38.58
CA GLY A 205 6.29 15.69 37.87
C GLY A 205 4.79 15.85 38.05
N ASN A 206 4.05 15.89 36.95
CA ASN A 206 2.68 15.40 36.86
C ASN A 206 2.39 14.99 35.41
N LEU A 207 2.37 13.68 35.19
CA LEU A 207 1.89 13.05 33.96
C LEU A 207 0.36 13.03 33.97
N GLN A 208 -0.26 13.83 33.11
CA GLN A 208 -1.64 13.60 32.66
C GLN A 208 -1.67 13.72 31.14
N GLY A 209 -2.01 12.62 30.47
CA GLY A 209 -2.46 12.67 29.09
C GLY A 209 -3.75 13.47 29.03
N GLN A 210 -3.76 14.58 28.29
CA GLN A 210 -4.97 15.34 28.03
C GLN A 210 -4.98 15.86 26.59
N ASP A 211 -5.91 15.32 25.80
CA ASP A 211 -6.53 15.98 24.63
C ASP A 211 -7.41 17.19 25.04
N ARG A 212 -7.05 17.93 26.10
CA ARG A 212 -7.79 19.11 26.55
C ARG A 212 -6.84 20.19 27.07
N GLN A 213 -7.10 21.41 26.59
CA GLN A 213 -6.56 22.72 26.99
C GLN A 213 -5.38 23.28 26.18
N PHE A 214 -5.73 23.85 25.02
CA PHE A 214 -5.16 25.12 24.58
C PHE A 214 -6.13 26.25 24.98
N ASN A 215 -6.23 26.53 26.28
CA ASN A 215 -6.75 27.81 26.77
C ASN A 215 -5.64 28.43 27.62
N GLN A 216 -4.75 29.17 26.96
CA GLN A 216 -3.80 30.20 27.45
C GLN A 216 -2.54 30.22 26.57
N VAL A 217 -2.71 30.47 25.27
CA VAL A 217 -1.62 30.98 24.44
C VAL A 217 -1.90 32.44 24.23
N ASP A 218 -0.93 33.27 24.59
CA ASP A 218 -0.86 34.69 24.23
C ASP A 218 -1.31 34.88 22.76
N PRO A 219 -2.37 35.65 22.49
CA PRO A 219 -2.91 35.82 21.14
C PRO A 219 -1.92 36.43 20.15
N THR A 220 -0.76 36.96 20.61
CA THR A 220 0.29 37.51 19.76
C THR A 220 1.27 36.46 19.20
N ASN A 221 1.26 35.22 19.71
CA ASN A 221 2.32 34.25 19.42
C ASN A 221 1.78 32.85 19.05
N ILE A 222 0.70 32.82 18.26
CA ILE A 222 0.18 31.57 17.68
C ILE A 222 1.16 31.13 16.58
N PRO A 223 1.85 29.99 16.69
CA PRO A 223 2.73 29.50 15.63
C PRO A 223 1.88 29.04 14.44
N LEU A 224 1.59 29.94 13.51
CA LEU A 224 0.79 29.67 12.32
C LEU A 224 1.43 28.54 11.47
N PRO A 225 0.66 27.72 10.73
CA PRO A 225 1.22 26.57 10.01
C PRO A 225 2.11 26.96 8.82
N GLY A 226 3.10 26.09 8.53
CA GLY A 226 4.03 26.19 7.40
C GLY A 226 4.63 27.58 7.14
N VAL A 227 4.27 28.22 6.02
CA VAL A 227 4.85 29.51 5.55
C VAL A 227 4.76 30.61 6.60
N LEU A 228 3.68 30.63 7.36
CA LEU A 228 3.43 31.59 8.42
C LEU A 228 4.25 31.30 9.70
N ARG A 229 4.89 30.11 9.78
CA ARG A 229 5.84 29.70 10.82
C ARG A 229 7.30 30.04 10.50
N GLY A 230 7.59 30.58 9.32
CA GLY A 230 8.96 30.80 8.84
C GLY A 230 9.56 29.58 8.13
N TRP A 231 10.88 29.44 8.16
CA TRP A 231 11.63 28.38 7.48
C TRP A 231 11.63 27.08 8.31
N ARG A 232 11.38 25.94 7.67
CA ARG A 232 11.31 24.61 8.30
C ARG A 232 12.44 23.71 7.79
N PRO A 233 13.53 23.50 8.57
CA PRO A 233 14.67 22.71 8.11
C PRO A 233 14.36 21.26 7.75
N ASP A 234 13.35 20.68 8.41
CA ASP A 234 12.89 19.32 8.18
C ASP A 234 12.16 19.13 6.85
N LEU A 235 11.60 20.20 6.28
CA LEU A 235 10.88 20.16 4.98
C LEU A 235 11.69 20.80 3.86
N GLN A 236 12.44 21.85 4.17
CA GLN A 236 13.09 22.74 3.21
C GLN A 236 14.62 22.61 3.23
N GLY A 237 15.19 21.80 4.13
CA GLY A 237 16.63 21.71 4.34
C GLY A 237 17.19 22.92 5.07
N LYS A 238 18.52 23.08 5.09
CA LYS A 238 19.16 24.20 5.78
C LYS A 238 18.82 25.54 5.12
N GLN A 239 18.31 26.50 5.91
CA GLN A 239 18.07 27.85 5.39
C GLN A 239 19.39 28.50 4.99
N ARG A 240 19.41 29.12 3.82
CA ARG A 240 20.56 29.90 3.35
C ARG A 240 20.27 31.40 3.39
N PRO A 241 21.28 32.27 3.58
CA PRO A 241 21.07 33.72 3.61
C PRO A 241 20.47 34.28 2.32
N ASP A 242 20.87 33.76 1.16
CA ASP A 242 20.36 34.15 -0.16
C ASP A 242 18.89 33.76 -0.37
N SER A 243 18.40 32.73 0.32
CA SER A 243 17.00 32.27 0.20
C SER A 243 15.96 33.32 0.60
N LEU A 244 16.35 34.32 1.42
CA LEU A 244 15.45 35.40 1.87
C LEU A 244 15.03 36.34 0.73
N GLN A 245 15.80 36.39 -0.35
CA GLN A 245 15.52 37.25 -1.51
C GLN A 245 14.75 36.52 -2.62
N LEU A 246 14.61 35.20 -2.51
CA LEU A 246 13.98 34.38 -3.53
C LEU A 246 12.46 34.34 -3.35
N PRO A 247 11.66 34.34 -4.43
CA PRO A 247 10.23 34.16 -4.33
C PRO A 247 9.93 32.78 -3.76
N ARG A 248 9.09 32.72 -2.73
CA ARG A 248 8.73 31.47 -2.04
C ARG A 248 7.31 31.05 -2.37
N ASP A 249 6.34 31.92 -2.16
CA ASP A 249 4.93 31.51 -2.12
C ASP A 249 4.33 31.39 -3.52
N VAL A 250 3.50 30.37 -3.70
CA VAL A 250 2.84 30.08 -4.97
C VAL A 250 1.42 29.63 -4.72
N THR A 251 0.47 30.15 -5.48
CA THR A 251 -0.95 29.80 -5.36
C THR A 251 -1.48 29.25 -6.68
N VAL A 252 -2.25 28.16 -6.61
CA VAL A 252 -2.94 27.51 -7.73
C VAL A 252 -4.42 27.39 -7.41
N THR A 253 -5.29 27.63 -8.37
CA THR A 253 -6.74 27.42 -8.20
C THR A 253 -7.16 26.09 -8.81
N THR A 254 -7.70 25.20 -7.97
CA THR A 254 -8.19 23.86 -8.35
C THR A 254 -9.71 23.86 -8.46
N THR A 255 -10.32 22.73 -8.85
CA THR A 255 -11.80 22.60 -8.82
C THR A 255 -12.37 22.67 -7.41
N TYR A 256 -11.53 22.48 -6.39
CA TYR A 256 -11.90 22.49 -4.98
C TYR A 256 -11.63 23.83 -4.30
N GLY A 257 -10.95 24.78 -4.96
CA GLY A 257 -10.55 26.05 -4.36
C GLY A 257 -9.08 26.39 -4.54
N GLN A 258 -8.63 27.48 -3.91
CA GLN A 258 -7.24 27.93 -3.98
C GLN A 258 -6.34 27.09 -3.08
N VAL A 259 -5.15 26.76 -3.57
CA VAL A 259 -4.13 25.98 -2.85
C VAL A 259 -2.84 26.78 -2.88
N GLN A 260 -2.35 27.16 -1.69
CA GLN A 260 -1.07 27.83 -1.52
C GLN A 260 0.01 26.82 -1.16
N GLY A 261 1.04 26.74 -1.99
CA GLY A 261 2.26 25.98 -1.76
C GLY A 261 3.48 26.89 -1.72
N PHE A 262 4.66 26.32 -1.95
CA PHE A 262 5.92 27.05 -1.87
C PHE A 262 6.96 26.50 -2.86
N LYS A 263 7.92 27.34 -3.22
CA LYS A 263 9.08 26.98 -4.04
C LYS A 263 10.18 26.39 -3.18
N VAL A 264 10.84 25.39 -3.72
CA VAL A 264 12.06 24.78 -3.17
C VAL A 264 13.18 24.94 -4.20
N TYR A 265 14.31 25.46 -3.73
CA TYR A 265 15.51 25.64 -4.53
C TYR A 265 16.51 24.54 -4.19
N LEU A 266 16.92 23.79 -5.21
CA LEU A 266 17.83 22.65 -5.08
C LEU A 266 19.25 23.12 -5.39
N TYR A 267 20.18 22.79 -4.50
CA TYR A 267 21.61 23.06 -4.68
C TYR A 267 22.39 21.78 -4.97
N ASP A 268 21.76 20.62 -4.79
CA ASP A 268 22.31 19.32 -5.16
C ASP A 268 22.05 19.06 -6.65
N ASN A 269 23.04 18.50 -7.33
CA ASN A 269 22.89 18.01 -8.70
C ASN A 269 22.87 16.47 -8.71
N PRO A 270 21.77 15.82 -9.11
CA PRO A 270 21.66 14.37 -9.13
C PRO A 270 22.43 13.73 -10.30
N ASP A 271 22.95 14.51 -11.25
CA ASP A 271 23.76 13.99 -12.35
C ASP A 271 25.08 13.41 -11.80
N PRO A 272 25.34 12.10 -11.93
CA PRO A 272 26.58 11.49 -11.46
C PRO A 272 27.82 12.05 -12.18
N LYS A 273 27.66 12.66 -13.37
CA LYS A 273 28.74 13.32 -14.11
C LYS A 273 29.07 14.71 -13.58
N SER A 274 28.20 15.32 -12.77
CA SER A 274 28.46 16.62 -12.16
C SER A 274 29.63 16.61 -11.18
N GLY A 275 30.07 15.42 -10.74
CA GLY A 275 31.09 15.24 -9.73
C GLY A 275 30.62 15.58 -8.32
N TYR A 276 29.38 16.04 -8.15
CA TYR A 276 28.82 16.36 -6.84
C TYR A 276 28.74 15.11 -5.97
N ARG A 277 29.34 15.19 -4.78
CA ARG A 277 29.30 14.16 -3.74
C ARG A 277 28.73 14.79 -2.48
N PRO A 278 27.74 14.16 -1.82
CA PRO A 278 27.26 14.62 -0.51
C PRO A 278 28.45 14.83 0.45
N GLY A 279 28.56 16.04 1.03
CA GLY A 279 29.64 16.40 1.95
C GLY A 279 30.87 17.08 1.33
N GLN A 280 30.94 17.24 -0.01
CA GLN A 280 31.91 18.15 -0.63
C GLN A 280 31.47 19.62 -0.49
N THR A 281 32.37 20.57 -0.82
CA THR A 281 32.16 22.02 -0.63
C THR A 281 30.76 22.46 -1.06
N PRO A 282 30.10 23.35 -0.30
CA PRO A 282 28.73 23.74 -0.60
C PRO A 282 28.63 24.26 -2.03
N VAL A 283 27.76 23.65 -2.84
CA VAL A 283 27.40 24.24 -4.13
C VAL A 283 26.68 25.55 -3.81
N GLU A 284 27.29 26.68 -4.16
CA GLU A 284 26.73 28.01 -3.90
C GLU A 284 25.62 28.39 -4.89
N ARG A 285 25.51 27.67 -6.01
CA ARG A 285 24.56 27.98 -7.09
C ARG A 285 23.34 27.06 -7.07
N ILE A 286 22.17 27.65 -7.30
CA ILE A 286 20.92 26.91 -7.52
C ILE A 286 21.08 26.02 -8.77
N GLN A 287 20.86 24.72 -8.60
CA GLN A 287 20.90 23.71 -9.66
C GLN A 287 19.50 23.40 -10.20
N GLY A 288 18.46 23.60 -9.40
CA GLY A 288 17.08 23.36 -9.80
C GLY A 288 16.07 24.13 -8.96
N GLU A 289 14.88 24.30 -9.51
CA GLU A 289 13.71 24.88 -8.84
C GLU A 289 12.54 23.92 -9.00
N VAL A 290 11.68 23.87 -7.98
CA VAL A 290 10.45 23.10 -7.99
C VAL A 290 9.40 23.77 -7.12
N THR A 291 8.14 23.74 -7.56
CA THR A 291 7.00 24.18 -6.77
C THR A 291 6.37 22.98 -6.06
N VAL A 292 6.10 23.13 -4.77
CA VAL A 292 5.70 22.05 -3.87
C VAL A 292 4.39 22.40 -3.17
N PHE A 293 3.47 21.44 -3.15
CA PHE A 293 2.20 21.50 -2.42
C PHE A 293 2.05 20.23 -1.58
N LEU A 294 1.97 20.37 -0.27
CA LEU A 294 1.96 19.25 0.68
C LEU A 294 0.63 19.13 1.41
N GLY A 295 0.15 17.90 1.54
CA GLY A 295 -1.05 17.54 2.28
C GLY A 295 -2.34 18.16 1.72
N ILE A 296 -2.57 18.03 0.42
CA ILE A 296 -3.86 18.38 -0.19
C ILE A 296 -4.85 17.24 0.08
N PRO A 297 -6.00 17.49 0.74
CA PRO A 297 -7.01 16.46 0.93
C PRO A 297 -7.69 16.15 -0.40
N TYR A 298 -7.61 14.89 -0.83
CA TYR A 298 -8.29 14.43 -2.05
C TYR A 298 -9.66 13.82 -1.76
N ALA A 299 -9.95 13.56 -0.49
CA ALA A 299 -11.19 12.99 0.01
C ALA A 299 -11.57 13.62 1.37
N LEU A 300 -12.81 13.39 1.81
CA LEU A 300 -13.22 13.65 3.18
C LEU A 300 -12.54 12.69 4.15
N PRO A 301 -12.27 13.12 5.40
CA PRO A 301 -11.69 12.26 6.43
C PRO A 301 -12.53 10.99 6.64
N PRO A 302 -11.93 9.78 6.60
CA PRO A 302 -12.64 8.52 6.77
C PRO A 302 -12.86 8.16 8.25
N ILE A 303 -13.17 9.16 9.08
CA ILE A 303 -13.36 9.00 10.53
C ILE A 303 -14.82 8.68 10.87
N GLN A 304 -15.06 8.08 12.05
CA GLN A 304 -16.40 7.81 12.57
C GLN A 304 -17.28 7.05 11.57
N GLU A 305 -18.30 7.70 10.99
CA GLU A 305 -19.17 7.12 9.98
C GLU A 305 -18.44 6.82 8.66
N GLY A 306 -17.35 7.51 8.34
CA GLY A 306 -16.53 7.22 7.16
C GLY A 306 -15.63 5.98 7.32
N ARG A 307 -15.46 5.47 8.54
CA ARG A 307 -14.65 4.28 8.81
C ARG A 307 -15.31 3.05 8.18
N PHE A 308 -14.50 2.22 7.52
CA PHE A 308 -14.95 1.05 6.76
C PHE A 308 -15.99 1.37 5.67
N LYS A 309 -15.90 2.55 5.07
CA LYS A 309 -16.69 2.96 3.89
C LYS A 309 -15.78 3.48 2.76
N PRO A 310 -16.26 3.47 1.50
CA PRO A 310 -15.56 4.11 0.39
C PRO A 310 -15.25 5.59 0.70
N PRO A 311 -14.13 6.13 0.21
CA PRO A 311 -13.82 7.55 0.41
C PRO A 311 -14.87 8.42 -0.28
N ARG A 312 -15.05 9.64 0.23
CA ARG A 312 -16.00 10.62 -0.33
C ARG A 312 -15.26 11.85 -0.83
N ILE A 313 -15.81 12.46 -1.87
CA ILE A 313 -15.28 13.70 -2.44
C ILE A 313 -15.36 14.84 -1.42
N HIS A 314 -14.29 15.64 -1.32
CA HIS A 314 -14.24 16.83 -0.47
C HIS A 314 -15.18 17.93 -0.99
N ARG A 315 -15.77 18.75 -0.11
CA ARG A 315 -16.67 19.85 -0.52
C ARG A 315 -15.96 21.09 -1.08
N GLY A 316 -14.64 21.04 -1.19
CA GLY A 316 -13.79 22.20 -1.48
C GLY A 316 -13.48 23.08 -0.27
N TRP A 317 -12.74 24.16 -0.52
CA TRP A 317 -12.23 25.15 0.42
C TRP A 317 -12.12 26.50 -0.29
N GLN A 318 -12.04 27.60 0.46
CA GLN A 318 -11.72 28.90 -0.15
C GLN A 318 -10.22 28.99 -0.45
N LEU A 319 -9.40 28.76 0.58
CA LEU A 319 -7.94 28.73 0.52
C LEU A 319 -7.42 27.59 1.41
N LEU A 320 -6.55 26.75 0.86
CA LEU A 320 -5.84 25.69 1.56
C LEU A 320 -4.33 25.98 1.59
N GLN A 321 -3.75 25.96 2.79
CA GLN A 321 -2.29 26.06 2.96
C GLN A 321 -1.67 24.66 2.84
N ALA A 322 -1.18 24.32 1.65
CA ALA A 322 -0.55 23.04 1.34
C ALA A 322 0.97 23.11 1.55
N VAL A 323 1.38 23.33 2.79
CA VAL A 323 2.77 23.71 3.16
C VAL A 323 3.45 22.68 4.08
N GLU A 324 2.70 21.69 4.55
CA GLU A 324 3.17 20.61 5.42
C GLU A 324 2.46 19.31 5.03
N PHE A 325 3.13 18.17 5.22
CA PHE A 325 2.53 16.87 4.97
C PHE A 325 1.29 16.66 5.83
N GLY A 326 0.27 16.01 5.27
CA GLY A 326 -0.80 15.43 6.09
C GLY A 326 -0.25 14.28 6.94
N PRO A 327 -0.95 13.91 8.03
CA PRO A 327 -0.56 12.77 8.85
C PRO A 327 -0.56 11.48 8.04
N ALA A 328 0.31 10.54 8.39
CA ALA A 328 0.28 9.20 7.82
C ALA A 328 -0.95 8.43 8.30
N CYS A 329 -1.36 7.42 7.52
CA CYS A 329 -2.46 6.56 7.95
C CYS A 329 -2.05 5.66 9.13
N PRO A 330 -3.01 5.22 9.98
CA PRO A 330 -2.71 4.46 11.18
C PRO A 330 -1.99 3.15 10.87
N GLN A 331 -0.86 2.93 11.55
CA GLN A 331 0.04 1.79 11.40
C GLN A 331 0.84 1.59 12.69
N HIS A 332 1.56 0.48 12.78
CA HIS A 332 2.30 0.15 14.00
C HIS A 332 3.41 1.17 14.29
N VAL A 333 3.53 1.60 15.56
CA VAL A 333 4.45 2.67 15.98
C VAL A 333 5.92 2.41 15.63
N ARG A 334 6.32 1.13 15.55
CA ARG A 334 7.65 0.68 15.10
C ARG A 334 8.05 1.16 13.69
N TYR A 335 7.07 1.51 12.86
CA TYR A 335 7.28 2.04 11.51
C TYR A 335 7.20 3.56 11.46
N THR A 336 6.91 4.20 12.58
CA THR A 336 6.78 5.65 12.71
C THR A 336 7.94 6.24 13.50
N GLY A 337 8.02 7.57 13.52
CA GLY A 337 9.05 8.34 14.21
C GLY A 337 9.87 9.21 13.26
N ALA A 338 10.54 10.22 13.83
CA ALA A 338 11.32 11.20 13.07
C ALA A 338 12.41 10.55 12.19
N THR A 339 13.10 9.52 12.71
CA THR A 339 14.14 8.78 11.99
C THR A 339 13.60 7.92 10.84
N LYS A 340 12.29 7.67 10.81
CA LYS A 340 11.60 6.94 9.74
C LYS A 340 10.88 7.87 8.75
N GLY A 341 10.92 9.18 9.00
CA GLY A 341 10.22 10.18 8.18
C GLY A 341 8.72 10.26 8.42
N ILE A 342 8.16 9.52 9.38
CA ILE A 342 6.71 9.52 9.68
C ILE A 342 6.51 10.12 11.07
N ARG A 343 6.31 11.43 11.12
CA ARG A 343 6.24 12.21 12.39
C ARG A 343 4.83 12.35 12.96
N ASP A 344 3.79 12.06 12.17
CA ASP A 344 2.39 12.19 12.57
C ASP A 344 1.56 11.08 11.95
N MET A 345 0.52 10.68 12.67
CA MET A 345 -0.38 9.60 12.31
C MET A 345 -1.79 9.91 12.81
N ASP A 346 -2.77 9.83 11.92
CA ASP A 346 -4.18 10.02 12.23
C ASP A 346 -5.06 9.21 11.27
N GLU A 347 -6.33 9.01 11.61
CA GLU A 347 -7.30 8.38 10.71
C GLU A 347 -7.77 9.34 9.60
N ASP A 348 -7.78 10.65 9.86
CA ASP A 348 -7.80 11.66 8.82
C ASP A 348 -6.45 11.69 8.10
N CYS A 349 -6.25 10.80 7.12
CA CYS A 349 -4.97 10.63 6.43
C CYS A 349 -5.06 10.69 4.90
N LEU A 350 -6.22 10.99 4.30
CA LEU A 350 -6.45 10.94 2.85
C LEU A 350 -5.94 12.20 2.13
N TYR A 351 -4.62 12.33 2.16
CA TYR A 351 -3.88 13.45 1.61
C TYR A 351 -2.94 13.04 0.48
N LEU A 352 -2.68 13.95 -0.43
CA LEU A 352 -1.65 13.84 -1.46
C LEU A 352 -0.73 15.04 -1.48
N ASN A 353 0.43 14.89 -2.13
CA ASN A 353 1.42 15.93 -2.31
C ASN A 353 1.73 16.06 -3.80
N VAL A 354 1.94 17.29 -4.27
CA VAL A 354 2.27 17.60 -5.67
C VAL A 354 3.61 18.33 -5.73
N TYR A 355 4.53 17.80 -6.53
CA TYR A 355 5.80 18.42 -6.87
C TYR A 355 5.78 18.70 -8.37
N THR A 356 5.86 19.96 -8.77
CA THR A 356 5.80 20.37 -10.18
C THR A 356 6.98 21.26 -10.55
N PRO A 357 7.58 21.13 -11.76
CA PRO A 357 8.69 21.99 -12.16
C PRO A 357 8.33 23.47 -12.14
N SER A 358 7.10 23.81 -12.56
CA SER A 358 6.60 25.18 -12.60
C SER A 358 5.08 25.21 -12.72
N VAL A 359 4.45 26.23 -12.13
CA VAL A 359 3.03 26.55 -12.31
C VAL A 359 2.78 27.77 -13.21
N THR A 360 3.82 28.29 -13.87
CA THR A 360 3.69 29.44 -14.77
C THR A 360 2.71 29.15 -15.91
N SER A 361 1.90 30.13 -16.27
CA SER A 361 0.96 30.05 -17.38
C SER A 361 1.67 30.04 -18.74
N GLY A 362 1.00 29.55 -19.78
CA GLY A 362 1.48 29.64 -21.16
C GLY A 362 2.55 28.62 -21.57
N LEU A 363 2.71 27.52 -20.82
CA LEU A 363 3.54 26.39 -21.27
C LEU A 363 2.99 25.80 -22.58
N ALA A 364 3.87 25.66 -23.57
CA ALA A 364 3.55 25.04 -24.85
C ALA A 364 3.17 23.55 -24.71
N GLU A 365 3.81 22.85 -23.76
CA GLU A 365 3.56 21.45 -23.46
C GLU A 365 3.46 21.24 -21.94
N LYS A 366 2.48 20.42 -21.54
CA LYS A 366 2.27 20.05 -20.13
C LYS A 366 3.21 18.91 -19.74
N TYR A 367 3.61 18.86 -18.47
CA TYR A 367 4.57 17.87 -17.98
C TYR A 367 3.91 16.49 -17.79
N PRO A 368 4.58 15.37 -18.14
CA PRO A 368 4.10 14.04 -17.78
C PRO A 368 3.90 13.90 -16.27
N VAL A 369 2.90 13.12 -15.86
CA VAL A 369 2.53 12.96 -14.45
C VAL A 369 2.94 11.58 -13.96
N MET A 370 3.69 11.53 -12.86
CA MET A 370 4.09 10.31 -12.17
C MET A 370 3.44 10.26 -10.78
N VAL A 371 2.54 9.30 -10.56
CA VAL A 371 1.86 9.09 -9.28
C VAL A 371 2.54 7.95 -8.54
N TYR A 372 3.22 8.30 -7.45
CA TYR A 372 3.88 7.38 -6.54
C TYR A 372 2.89 6.78 -5.55
N ILE A 373 2.80 5.46 -5.54
CA ILE A 373 2.04 4.68 -4.57
C ILE A 373 3.06 3.97 -3.68
N HIS A 374 3.10 4.31 -2.40
CA HIS A 374 4.06 3.68 -1.50
C HIS A 374 3.73 2.19 -1.29
N GLY A 375 4.78 1.37 -1.13
CA GLY A 375 4.67 -0.02 -0.70
C GLY A 375 4.51 -0.15 0.81
N GLY A 376 4.83 -1.34 1.34
CA GLY A 376 4.72 -1.64 2.77
C GLY A 376 3.64 -2.67 3.09
N GLU A 377 3.52 -3.70 2.24
CA GLU A 377 2.70 -4.89 2.51
C GLU A 377 1.21 -4.57 2.81
N PHE A 378 0.73 -3.41 2.37
CA PHE A 378 -0.57 -2.83 2.71
C PHE A 378 -0.82 -2.49 4.19
N VAL A 379 0.20 -2.57 5.06
CA VAL A 379 0.07 -2.35 6.53
C VAL A 379 0.89 -1.18 7.05
N LYS A 380 1.84 -0.67 6.26
CA LYS A 380 2.74 0.43 6.64
C LYS A 380 3.13 1.29 5.44
N GLY A 381 3.75 2.42 5.71
CA GLY A 381 4.24 3.38 4.71
C GLY A 381 3.48 4.71 4.74
N ALA A 382 3.99 5.68 3.99
CA ALA A 382 3.39 7.01 3.88
C ALA A 382 3.93 7.76 2.65
N SER A 383 3.14 8.71 2.14
CA SER A 383 3.46 9.57 1.00
C SER A 383 4.68 10.45 1.18
N ASN A 384 5.00 10.80 2.43
CA ASN A 384 6.10 11.69 2.79
C ASN A 384 7.47 10.98 2.82
N THR A 385 7.49 9.64 2.72
CA THR A 385 8.74 8.86 2.65
C THR A 385 9.42 8.92 1.29
N PHE A 386 8.73 9.44 0.27
CA PHE A 386 9.26 9.65 -1.06
C PHE A 386 9.24 11.14 -1.43
N PRO A 387 10.36 11.86 -1.25
CA PRO A 387 10.42 13.27 -1.59
C PRO A 387 10.61 13.46 -3.11
N GLY A 388 9.54 13.85 -3.82
CA GLY A 388 9.50 13.94 -5.29
C GLY A 388 10.22 15.14 -5.93
N HIS A 389 10.85 16.01 -5.15
CA HIS A 389 11.38 17.30 -5.62
C HIS A 389 12.53 17.18 -6.64
N ILE A 390 13.48 16.26 -6.42
CA ILE A 390 14.59 16.02 -7.36
C ILE A 390 14.05 15.52 -8.70
N MET A 391 13.14 14.54 -8.65
CA MET A 391 12.57 13.95 -9.85
C MET A 391 11.79 15.00 -10.66
N ALA A 392 10.95 15.79 -9.99
CA ALA A 392 10.20 16.83 -10.67
C ALA A 392 11.12 17.90 -11.30
N SER A 393 12.10 18.41 -10.55
CA SER A 393 12.95 19.51 -11.02
C SER A 393 13.84 19.13 -12.21
N PHE A 394 14.52 17.98 -12.13
CA PHE A 394 15.56 17.60 -13.10
C PHE A 394 15.01 16.83 -14.31
N TYR A 395 13.97 16.02 -14.14
CA TYR A 395 13.38 15.23 -15.23
C TYR A 395 12.13 15.86 -15.84
N LYS A 396 11.74 17.05 -15.36
CA LYS A 396 10.60 17.83 -15.89
C LYS A 396 9.30 17.03 -15.92
N VAL A 397 8.99 16.39 -14.81
CA VAL A 397 7.74 15.64 -14.59
C VAL A 397 7.00 16.20 -13.38
N VAL A 398 5.68 16.08 -13.36
CA VAL A 398 4.90 16.31 -12.14
C VAL A 398 4.89 15.02 -11.33
N VAL A 399 5.34 15.08 -10.08
CA VAL A 399 5.31 13.94 -9.17
C VAL A 399 4.18 14.14 -8.16
N VAL A 400 3.33 13.14 -8.02
CA VAL A 400 2.27 13.10 -7.00
C VAL A 400 2.55 11.95 -6.05
N THR A 401 2.53 12.18 -4.75
CA THR A 401 2.63 11.10 -3.74
C THR A 401 1.34 11.05 -2.92
N ILE A 402 0.81 9.87 -2.65
CA ILE A 402 -0.52 9.70 -2.02
C ILE A 402 -0.42 8.86 -0.74
N ASN A 403 -1.19 9.24 0.28
CA ASN A 403 -1.54 8.34 1.38
C ASN A 403 -2.81 7.59 1.00
N TYR A 404 -2.97 6.36 1.48
CA TYR A 404 -4.19 5.57 1.40
C TYR A 404 -4.34 4.73 2.68
N ARG A 405 -5.57 4.36 3.07
CA ARG A 405 -5.76 3.60 4.32
C ARG A 405 -5.02 2.25 4.29
N LEU A 406 -4.44 1.90 5.42
CA LEU A 406 -3.59 0.72 5.62
C LEU A 406 -4.23 -0.27 6.61
N GLY A 407 -3.72 -1.50 6.62
CA GLY A 407 -4.09 -2.54 7.57
C GLY A 407 -5.59 -2.82 7.59
N ALA A 408 -6.14 -3.04 8.79
CA ALA A 408 -7.57 -3.28 8.98
C ALA A 408 -8.41 -2.09 8.48
N LEU A 409 -7.97 -0.84 8.72
CA LEU A 409 -8.72 0.35 8.30
C LEU A 409 -8.84 0.46 6.77
N GLY A 410 -7.86 -0.05 6.03
CA GLY A 410 -7.86 -0.06 4.57
C GLY A 410 -8.48 -1.30 3.93
N PHE A 411 -8.42 -2.45 4.59
CA PHE A 411 -8.64 -3.74 3.90
C PHE A 411 -9.46 -4.76 4.69
N LEU A 412 -10.00 -4.42 5.87
CA LEU A 412 -10.89 -5.32 6.59
C LEU A 412 -12.09 -5.70 5.71
N SER A 413 -12.39 -6.99 5.66
CA SER A 413 -13.52 -7.50 4.87
C SER A 413 -14.23 -8.64 5.60
N THR A 414 -15.55 -8.50 5.76
CA THR A 414 -16.47 -9.55 6.18
C THR A 414 -17.09 -10.29 5.00
N GLY A 415 -16.71 -9.95 3.77
CA GLY A 415 -17.25 -10.54 2.55
C GLY A 415 -18.77 -10.38 2.41
N ASP A 416 -19.35 -9.38 3.07
CA ASP A 416 -20.77 -9.04 3.06
C ASP A 416 -20.96 -7.52 3.23
N ALA A 417 -22.21 -7.07 3.24
CA ALA A 417 -22.54 -5.65 3.20
C ALA A 417 -22.05 -4.86 4.43
N ASN A 418 -21.70 -5.51 5.54
CA ASN A 418 -21.20 -4.81 6.73
C ASN A 418 -19.80 -4.25 6.51
N SER A 419 -18.95 -4.97 5.77
CA SER A 419 -17.63 -4.52 5.37
C SER A 419 -17.14 -5.30 4.14
N PRO A 420 -17.43 -4.82 2.91
CA PRO A 420 -16.96 -5.49 1.70
C PRO A 420 -15.44 -5.46 1.55
N GLY A 421 -14.77 -4.40 2.05
CA GLY A 421 -13.31 -4.23 2.00
C GLY A 421 -12.86 -3.28 0.90
N ASN A 422 -11.59 -3.40 0.49
CA ASN A 422 -10.94 -2.60 -0.57
C ASN A 422 -10.89 -1.08 -0.35
N TYR A 423 -11.13 -0.58 0.86
CA TYR A 423 -11.14 0.84 1.16
C TYR A 423 -9.84 1.56 0.74
N GLY A 424 -8.68 0.96 1.02
CA GLY A 424 -7.38 1.48 0.59
C GLY A 424 -7.20 1.52 -0.93
N MET A 425 -7.79 0.57 -1.68
CA MET A 425 -7.78 0.63 -3.15
C MET A 425 -8.73 1.71 -3.69
N LEU A 426 -9.90 1.87 -3.05
CA LEU A 426 -10.87 2.90 -3.38
C LEU A 426 -10.31 4.31 -3.07
N ASP A 427 -9.50 4.45 -2.02
CA ASP A 427 -8.75 5.67 -1.71
C ASP A 427 -7.79 6.04 -2.84
N GLN A 428 -7.00 5.08 -3.30
CA GLN A 428 -6.07 5.28 -4.42
C GLN A 428 -6.82 5.62 -5.72
N ALA A 429 -7.95 4.96 -6.00
CA ALA A 429 -8.79 5.29 -7.14
C ALA A 429 -9.37 6.71 -7.05
N MET A 430 -9.77 7.16 -5.85
CA MET A 430 -10.23 8.53 -5.63
C MET A 430 -9.09 9.55 -5.80
N ALA A 431 -7.88 9.25 -5.30
CA ALA A 431 -6.72 10.09 -5.52
C ALA A 431 -6.36 10.21 -7.01
N LEU A 432 -6.43 9.12 -7.77
CA LEU A 432 -6.23 9.15 -9.23
C LEU A 432 -7.29 9.97 -9.94
N ARG A 433 -8.54 9.90 -9.49
CA ARG A 433 -9.60 10.76 -10.03
C ARG A 433 -9.31 12.23 -9.74
N TRP A 434 -8.90 12.56 -8.52
CA TRP A 434 -8.49 13.92 -8.16
C TRP A 434 -7.36 14.42 -9.05
N VAL A 435 -6.32 13.61 -9.26
CA VAL A 435 -5.19 13.93 -10.16
C VAL A 435 -5.70 14.16 -11.57
N TYR A 436 -6.50 13.26 -12.13
CA TYR A 436 -7.03 13.39 -13.48
C TYR A 436 -7.84 14.68 -13.68
N ASP A 437 -8.58 15.11 -12.65
CA ASP A 437 -9.43 16.30 -12.71
C ASP A 437 -8.64 17.61 -12.49
N ASN A 438 -7.55 17.59 -11.73
CA ASN A 438 -6.88 18.81 -11.23
C ASN A 438 -5.43 19.02 -11.68
N ILE A 439 -4.73 17.99 -12.17
CA ILE A 439 -3.28 18.09 -12.36
C ILE A 439 -2.85 19.12 -13.41
N GLU A 440 -3.74 19.48 -14.34
CA GLU A 440 -3.49 20.51 -15.34
C GLU A 440 -3.29 21.91 -14.74
N PHE A 441 -3.92 22.20 -13.59
CA PHE A 441 -3.70 23.44 -12.84
C PHE A 441 -2.28 23.52 -12.26
N PHE A 442 -1.63 22.38 -12.10
CA PHE A 442 -0.22 22.24 -11.68
C PHE A 442 0.70 22.02 -12.88
N ASN A 443 0.22 22.30 -14.10
CA ASN A 443 0.90 22.08 -15.38
C ASN A 443 1.24 20.62 -15.73
N GLY A 444 0.57 19.64 -15.11
CA GLY A 444 0.66 18.24 -15.51
C GLY A 444 -0.25 17.91 -16.69
N ASP A 445 0.16 16.95 -17.52
CA ASP A 445 -0.64 16.38 -18.60
C ASP A 445 -1.49 15.22 -18.06
N ARG A 446 -2.80 15.44 -17.96
CA ARG A 446 -3.75 14.41 -17.50
C ARG A 446 -3.83 13.19 -18.43
N ARG A 447 -3.35 13.32 -19.69
CA ARG A 447 -3.30 12.23 -20.67
C ARG A 447 -2.03 11.40 -20.59
N SER A 448 -1.08 11.79 -19.73
CA SER A 448 0.20 11.09 -19.56
C SER A 448 0.45 10.77 -18.09
N ILE A 449 -0.46 9.98 -17.49
CA ILE A 449 -0.36 9.52 -16.11
C ILE A 449 0.35 8.16 -16.03
N THR A 450 1.44 8.13 -15.29
CA THR A 450 2.25 6.96 -14.96
C THR A 450 2.08 6.60 -13.49
N LEU A 451 1.65 5.38 -13.17
CA LEU A 451 1.67 4.88 -11.80
C LEU A 451 3.00 4.21 -11.53
N PHE A 452 3.61 4.46 -10.37
CA PHE A 452 4.83 3.77 -9.97
C PHE A 452 4.91 3.57 -8.46
N GLY A 453 5.68 2.57 -8.05
CA GLY A 453 5.93 2.29 -6.65
C GLY A 453 6.60 0.94 -6.44
N PRO A 454 7.14 0.70 -5.24
CA PRO A 454 7.68 -0.58 -4.83
C PRO A 454 6.62 -1.51 -4.24
N ASP A 455 6.85 -2.83 -4.27
CA ASP A 455 6.14 -3.81 -3.43
C ASP A 455 4.60 -3.72 -3.57
N ALA A 456 3.86 -3.49 -2.48
CA ALA A 456 2.40 -3.31 -2.48
C ALA A 456 1.94 -2.13 -3.35
N GLY A 457 2.79 -1.11 -3.53
CA GLY A 457 2.54 0.00 -4.44
C GLY A 457 2.60 -0.42 -5.92
N ALA A 458 3.55 -1.29 -6.28
CA ALA A 458 3.62 -1.89 -7.62
C ALA A 458 2.41 -2.81 -7.89
N ALA A 459 2.02 -3.61 -6.89
CA ALA A 459 0.82 -4.44 -6.97
C ALA A 459 -0.43 -3.58 -7.15
N SER A 460 -0.56 -2.51 -6.37
CA SER A 460 -1.66 -1.54 -6.48
C SER A 460 -1.72 -0.89 -7.86
N ALA A 461 -0.59 -0.43 -8.40
CA ALA A 461 -0.51 0.14 -9.75
C ALA A 461 -0.99 -0.86 -10.81
N GLY A 462 -0.59 -2.14 -10.69
CA GLY A 462 -1.05 -3.22 -11.56
C GLY A 462 -2.54 -3.55 -11.43
N LEU A 463 -3.14 -3.36 -10.26
CA LEU A 463 -4.59 -3.54 -10.06
C LEU A 463 -5.37 -2.34 -10.60
N LEU A 464 -4.89 -1.12 -10.38
CA LEU A 464 -5.52 0.11 -10.85
C LEU A 464 -5.48 0.25 -12.38
N MET A 465 -4.48 -0.30 -13.08
CA MET A 465 -4.48 -0.28 -14.55
C MET A 465 -5.57 -1.16 -15.18
N VAL A 466 -6.12 -2.15 -14.47
CA VAL A 466 -7.20 -3.03 -14.95
C VAL A 466 -8.55 -2.75 -14.31
N ALA A 467 -8.58 -2.08 -13.14
CA ALA A 467 -9.81 -1.81 -12.42
C ALA A 467 -10.78 -0.95 -13.27
N PRO A 468 -12.09 -1.28 -13.32
CA PRO A 468 -13.04 -0.62 -14.22
C PRO A 468 -13.08 0.91 -14.11
N ARG A 469 -12.88 1.46 -12.90
CA ARG A 469 -12.97 2.90 -12.62
C ARG A 469 -11.71 3.69 -13.01
N THR A 470 -10.57 3.03 -13.20
CA THR A 470 -9.27 3.68 -13.36
C THR A 470 -8.51 3.26 -14.61
N ARG A 471 -8.89 2.14 -15.24
CA ARG A 471 -8.20 1.58 -16.42
C ARG A 471 -8.05 2.56 -17.59
N ASP A 472 -8.97 3.51 -17.74
CA ASP A 472 -8.94 4.51 -18.82
C ASP A 472 -8.14 5.77 -18.45
N ILE A 473 -7.80 5.94 -17.16
CA ILE A 473 -6.96 7.04 -16.63
C ILE A 473 -5.48 6.68 -16.71
N VAL A 474 -5.14 5.42 -16.41
CA VAL A 474 -3.76 4.95 -16.33
C VAL A 474 -3.20 4.71 -17.74
N THR A 475 -2.09 5.38 -18.05
CA THR A 475 -1.42 5.25 -19.36
C THR A 475 -0.10 4.51 -19.30
N ARG A 476 0.57 4.52 -18.13
CA ARG A 476 1.83 3.81 -17.92
C ARG A 476 1.93 3.26 -16.51
N VAL A 477 2.69 2.17 -16.34
CA VAL A 477 3.01 1.60 -15.03
C VAL A 477 4.50 1.29 -14.94
N ILE A 478 5.13 1.65 -13.82
CA ILE A 478 6.48 1.21 -13.44
C ILE A 478 6.36 0.42 -12.13
N ALA A 479 6.36 -0.91 -12.25
CA ALA A 479 6.17 -1.84 -11.14
C ALA A 479 7.52 -2.34 -10.60
N GLN A 480 7.95 -1.81 -9.46
CA GLN A 480 9.24 -2.12 -8.84
C GLN A 480 9.07 -3.23 -7.80
N SER A 481 9.62 -4.42 -8.05
CA SER A 481 9.61 -5.53 -7.08
C SER A 481 8.22 -5.92 -6.56
N GLY A 482 7.20 -5.84 -7.42
CA GLY A 482 5.83 -6.22 -7.09
C GLY A 482 4.94 -6.32 -8.33
N SER A 483 3.81 -7.01 -8.21
CA SER A 483 2.91 -7.27 -9.34
C SER A 483 1.49 -7.53 -8.85
N ALA A 484 0.49 -7.16 -9.65
CA ALA A 484 -0.91 -7.56 -9.42
C ALA A 484 -1.14 -9.07 -9.51
N LEU A 485 -0.15 -9.83 -10.02
CA LEU A 485 -0.17 -11.29 -10.10
C LEU A 485 0.62 -11.98 -8.96
N SER A 486 1.20 -11.20 -8.04
CA SER A 486 1.78 -11.76 -6.82
C SER A 486 0.67 -12.42 -5.99
N ASP A 487 0.97 -13.54 -5.35
CA ASP A 487 -0.04 -14.29 -4.58
C ASP A 487 -0.60 -13.47 -3.40
N TRP A 488 0.22 -12.55 -2.88
CA TRP A 488 -0.14 -11.63 -1.81
C TRP A 488 -0.84 -10.34 -2.28
N ALA A 489 -0.96 -10.10 -3.59
CA ALA A 489 -1.51 -8.86 -4.14
C ALA A 489 -3.04 -8.81 -4.15
N LEU A 490 -3.70 -9.96 -4.22
CA LEU A 490 -5.16 -10.06 -4.27
C LEU A 490 -5.64 -11.34 -3.55
N ILE A 491 -6.44 -11.16 -2.50
CA ILE A 491 -7.10 -12.24 -1.78
C ILE A 491 -8.35 -12.66 -2.55
N VAL A 492 -8.24 -13.78 -3.25
CA VAL A 492 -9.35 -14.35 -4.05
C VAL A 492 -10.34 -15.12 -3.18
N ASP A 493 -9.86 -15.75 -2.11
CA ASP A 493 -10.70 -16.54 -1.21
C ASP A 493 -11.43 -15.65 -0.19
N ARG A 494 -12.76 -15.54 -0.37
CA ARG A 494 -13.67 -14.84 0.55
C ARG A 494 -13.55 -15.31 1.99
N TYR A 495 -13.43 -16.61 2.22
CA TYR A 495 -13.39 -17.18 3.58
C TYR A 495 -12.08 -16.86 4.29
N ARG A 496 -10.98 -16.76 3.54
CA ARG A 496 -9.71 -16.24 4.08
C ARG A 496 -9.88 -14.81 4.59
N ALA A 497 -10.47 -13.91 3.79
CA ALA A 497 -10.69 -12.53 4.21
C ALA A 497 -11.60 -12.44 5.46
N GLN A 498 -12.69 -13.22 5.49
CA GLN A 498 -13.60 -13.30 6.64
C GLN A 498 -12.92 -13.80 7.91
N ASN A 499 -12.16 -14.89 7.82
CA ASN A 499 -11.48 -15.48 8.97
C ASN A 499 -10.41 -14.54 9.51
N THR A 500 -9.63 -13.88 8.65
CA THR A 500 -8.68 -12.83 9.06
C THR A 500 -9.39 -11.74 9.87
N SER A 501 -10.50 -11.20 9.39
CA SER A 501 -11.27 -10.16 10.08
C SER A 501 -11.84 -10.64 11.43
N ARG A 502 -12.30 -11.89 11.51
CA ARG A 502 -12.81 -12.48 12.77
C ARG A 502 -11.71 -12.66 13.80
N VAL A 503 -10.58 -13.27 13.44
CA VAL A 503 -9.46 -13.49 14.37
C VAL A 503 -8.90 -12.16 14.86
N TYR A 504 -8.75 -11.19 13.97
CA TYR A 504 -8.32 -9.84 14.34
C TYR A 504 -9.30 -9.18 15.34
N GLY A 505 -10.62 -9.29 15.08
CA GLY A 505 -11.65 -8.84 16.00
C GLY A 505 -11.56 -9.48 17.37
N GLN A 506 -11.34 -10.80 17.44
CA GLN A 506 -11.17 -11.53 18.70
C GLN A 506 -9.97 -11.05 19.51
N ILE A 507 -8.83 -10.80 18.85
CA ILE A 507 -7.62 -10.26 19.50
C ILE A 507 -7.91 -8.91 20.16
N LEU A 508 -8.73 -8.09 19.49
CA LEU A 508 -9.20 -6.82 20.00
C LEU A 508 -10.45 -6.94 20.89
N GLY A 509 -10.81 -8.13 21.39
CA GLY A 509 -11.94 -8.32 22.29
C GLY A 509 -13.31 -7.95 21.72
N CYS A 510 -13.46 -7.93 20.39
CA CYS A 510 -14.73 -7.71 19.71
C CYS A 510 -15.52 -9.01 19.52
N SER A 511 -16.85 -8.93 19.60
CA SER A 511 -17.73 -10.06 19.33
C SER A 511 -17.67 -10.47 17.85
N ILE A 512 -17.57 -11.78 17.61
CA ILE A 512 -17.56 -12.39 16.27
C ILE A 512 -18.79 -13.23 15.97
N GLU A 513 -19.87 -13.03 16.74
CA GLU A 513 -21.15 -13.74 16.57
C GLU A 513 -21.81 -13.39 15.23
N SER A 514 -21.66 -12.14 14.78
CA SER A 514 -22.10 -11.68 13.47
C SER A 514 -21.12 -10.66 12.89
N SER A 515 -21.11 -10.51 11.57
CA SER A 515 -20.30 -9.50 10.87
C SER A 515 -20.66 -8.09 11.30
N TRP A 516 -21.95 -7.81 11.53
CA TRP A 516 -22.39 -6.53 12.07
C TRP A 516 -21.83 -6.24 13.46
N LYS A 517 -21.92 -7.18 14.42
CA LYS A 517 -21.39 -6.98 15.79
C LYS A 517 -19.88 -6.75 15.77
N LEU A 518 -19.17 -7.49 14.92
CA LEU A 518 -17.73 -7.33 14.71
C LEU A 518 -17.39 -5.94 14.19
N VAL A 519 -17.97 -5.53 13.06
CA VAL A 519 -17.68 -4.24 12.42
C VAL A 519 -18.12 -3.09 13.32
N ASN A 520 -19.28 -3.19 13.98
CA ASN A 520 -19.75 -2.16 14.90
C ASN A 520 -18.82 -1.98 16.10
N CYS A 521 -18.32 -3.07 16.69
CA CYS A 521 -17.35 -3.01 17.78
C CYS A 521 -16.03 -2.36 17.33
N LEU A 522 -15.49 -2.72 16.17
CA LEU A 522 -14.26 -2.11 15.65
C LEU A 522 -14.47 -0.64 15.29
N LYS A 523 -15.67 -0.27 14.83
CA LYS A 523 -16.00 1.10 14.44
C LYS A 523 -16.22 2.03 15.63
N GLN A 524 -16.97 1.59 16.64
CA GLN A 524 -17.39 2.43 17.77
C GLN A 524 -16.57 2.20 19.04
N GLY A 525 -16.06 0.98 19.24
CA GLY A 525 -15.41 0.56 20.49
C GLY A 525 -13.89 0.57 20.47
N ARG A 526 -13.25 0.89 19.34
CA ARG A 526 -11.78 0.91 19.19
C ARG A 526 -11.28 2.20 18.58
N SER A 527 -10.17 2.70 19.11
CA SER A 527 -9.46 3.86 18.57
C SER A 527 -8.69 3.49 17.30
N PHE A 528 -8.45 4.47 16.41
CA PHE A 528 -7.62 4.23 15.23
C PHE A 528 -6.20 3.79 15.59
N PHE A 529 -5.70 4.25 16.75
CA PHE A 529 -4.39 3.87 17.27
C PHE A 529 -4.34 2.39 17.66
N GLU A 530 -5.34 1.88 18.40
CA GLU A 530 -5.44 0.45 18.70
C GLU A 530 -5.53 -0.38 17.41
N LEU A 531 -6.32 0.07 16.43
CA LEU A 531 -6.50 -0.66 15.17
C LEU A 531 -5.21 -0.70 14.33
N GLY A 532 -4.52 0.45 14.21
CA GLY A 532 -3.27 0.54 13.46
C GLY A 532 -2.09 -0.14 14.16
N ASN A 533 -2.07 -0.14 15.49
CA ASN A 533 -0.95 -0.64 16.30
C ASN A 533 -1.08 -2.12 16.71
N ALA A 534 -2.21 -2.78 16.43
CA ALA A 534 -2.37 -4.20 16.70
C ALA A 534 -1.45 -5.06 15.79
N GLU A 535 -0.47 -5.75 16.38
CA GLU A 535 0.32 -6.74 15.65
C GLU A 535 -0.54 -7.97 15.33
N PHE A 536 -0.62 -8.30 14.04
CA PHE A 536 -1.43 -9.41 13.57
C PHE A 536 -0.69 -10.19 12.49
N GLN A 537 -0.40 -11.46 12.78
CA GLN A 537 0.24 -12.37 11.85
C GLN A 537 -0.81 -13.24 11.16
N PRO A 538 -0.81 -13.34 9.82
CA PRO A 538 -1.78 -14.16 9.11
C PRO A 538 -1.53 -15.65 9.36
N GLN A 539 -2.60 -16.41 9.54
CA GLN A 539 -2.55 -17.88 9.55
C GLN A 539 -2.38 -18.45 8.13
N VAL A 540 -2.94 -17.77 7.12
CA VAL A 540 -2.94 -18.20 5.72
C VAL A 540 -2.45 -17.07 4.81
N GLY A 541 -1.54 -17.42 3.89
CA GLY A 541 -0.88 -16.49 2.97
C GLY A 541 0.15 -15.57 3.64
N LEU A 542 0.75 -14.68 2.85
CA LEU A 542 1.90 -13.88 3.29
C LEU A 542 1.51 -12.66 4.13
N PHE A 543 0.49 -11.91 3.68
CA PHE A 543 0.00 -10.71 4.37
C PHE A 543 -1.42 -10.93 4.90
N PRO A 544 -1.76 -10.36 6.08
CA PRO A 544 -3.10 -10.45 6.64
C PRO A 544 -4.09 -9.55 5.93
N TRP A 545 -3.63 -8.37 5.51
CA TRP A 545 -4.42 -7.32 4.89
C TRP A 545 -3.98 -7.14 3.44
N GLY A 546 -4.93 -6.85 2.57
CA GLY A 546 -4.69 -6.57 1.17
C GLY A 546 -5.99 -6.54 0.37
N PRO A 547 -5.92 -6.19 -0.92
CA PRO A 547 -7.08 -6.16 -1.80
C PRO A 547 -7.79 -7.51 -1.82
N VAL A 548 -9.12 -7.50 -1.87
CA VAL A 548 -10.00 -8.68 -1.98
C VAL A 548 -10.74 -8.67 -3.31
N LEU A 549 -11.02 -9.85 -3.87
CA LEU A 549 -11.88 -9.95 -5.04
C LEU A 549 -13.34 -9.79 -4.61
N ASP A 550 -13.97 -8.66 -4.95
CA ASP A 550 -15.27 -8.24 -4.39
C ASP A 550 -16.46 -8.44 -5.34
N GLY A 551 -16.24 -9.02 -6.52
CA GLY A 551 -17.30 -9.26 -7.53
C GLY A 551 -18.50 -10.08 -7.03
N ASN A 552 -18.31 -10.96 -6.04
CA ASN A 552 -19.37 -11.82 -5.48
C ASN A 552 -19.81 -11.39 -4.07
N PHE A 553 -19.43 -10.20 -3.61
CA PHE A 553 -19.77 -9.75 -2.26
C PHE A 553 -21.13 -9.05 -2.27
N SER A 554 -21.93 -9.29 -1.24
CA SER A 554 -23.05 -8.40 -0.94
C SER A 554 -22.48 -7.05 -0.50
N VAL A 555 -23.04 -5.97 -1.02
CA VAL A 555 -22.69 -4.59 -0.67
C VAL A 555 -23.95 -3.87 -0.16
N PRO A 556 -23.83 -2.75 0.55
CA PRO A 556 -24.99 -1.95 0.94
C PRO A 556 -25.86 -1.57 -0.25
N ASP A 557 -27.17 -1.60 -0.05
CA ASP A 557 -28.16 -1.23 -1.06
C ASP A 557 -28.06 0.27 -1.44
N GLU A 558 -28.63 0.61 -2.60
CA GLU A 558 -28.66 1.99 -3.09
C GLU A 558 -29.34 2.92 -2.05
N HIS A 559 -28.71 4.06 -1.75
CA HIS A 559 -29.16 5.04 -0.76
C HIS A 559 -29.19 4.56 0.71
N TRP A 560 -28.71 3.35 1.03
CA TRP A 560 -28.64 2.89 2.43
C TRP A 560 -27.81 3.83 3.31
N TYR A 561 -26.71 4.36 2.75
CA TYR A 561 -25.92 5.41 3.37
C TYR A 561 -26.02 6.69 2.54
N GLU A 562 -26.37 7.79 3.20
CA GLU A 562 -26.48 9.08 2.54
C GLU A 562 -25.16 9.48 1.86
N GLY A 563 -25.21 9.65 0.53
CA GLY A 563 -24.06 10.05 -0.27
C GLY A 563 -23.14 8.91 -0.72
N TRP A 564 -23.52 7.64 -0.55
CA TRP A 564 -22.89 6.49 -1.21
C TRP A 564 -23.88 5.76 -2.09
N ARG A 565 -23.42 5.36 -3.28
CA ARG A 565 -24.15 4.46 -4.16
C ARG A 565 -23.59 3.05 -4.07
N GLN A 566 -24.36 2.07 -4.51
CA GLN A 566 -23.94 0.67 -4.50
C GLN A 566 -22.61 0.45 -5.25
N ILE A 567 -22.45 1.10 -6.41
CA ILE A 567 -21.25 1.00 -7.25
C ILE A 567 -19.99 1.54 -6.57
N ASP A 568 -20.10 2.41 -5.56
CA ASP A 568 -18.95 3.00 -4.88
C ASP A 568 -18.21 1.98 -4.00
N TRP A 569 -18.85 0.85 -3.67
CA TRP A 569 -18.31 -0.23 -2.84
C TRP A 569 -17.51 -1.28 -3.60
N HIS A 570 -17.60 -1.31 -4.93
CA HIS A 570 -16.90 -2.28 -5.76
C HIS A 570 -15.59 -1.72 -6.32
N PHE A 571 -14.54 -2.52 -6.21
CA PHE A 571 -13.22 -2.24 -6.80
C PHE A 571 -12.93 -3.17 -7.99
N LEU A 572 -13.04 -4.48 -7.82
CA LEU A 572 -12.58 -5.46 -8.81
C LEU A 572 -13.43 -6.73 -8.84
N ASP A 573 -14.06 -6.99 -9.99
CA ASP A 573 -14.98 -8.10 -10.20
C ASP A 573 -14.29 -9.40 -10.66
N HIS A 574 -13.15 -9.29 -11.33
CA HIS A 574 -12.37 -10.41 -11.84
C HIS A 574 -10.89 -10.32 -11.44
N THR A 575 -10.16 -11.43 -11.48
CA THR A 575 -8.72 -11.41 -11.19
C THR A 575 -7.95 -10.58 -12.22
N ALA A 576 -6.85 -9.96 -11.80
CA ALA A 576 -5.98 -9.21 -12.70
C ALA A 576 -5.49 -10.06 -13.89
N GLU A 577 -5.20 -11.35 -13.66
CA GLU A 577 -4.83 -12.29 -14.73
C GLU A 577 -5.91 -12.40 -15.81
N TYR A 578 -7.17 -12.54 -15.40
CA TYR A 578 -8.30 -12.61 -16.32
C TYR A 578 -8.46 -11.30 -17.10
N LEU A 579 -8.41 -10.16 -16.43
CA LEU A 579 -8.59 -8.85 -17.05
C LEU A 579 -7.47 -8.54 -18.06
N VAL A 580 -6.22 -8.86 -17.73
CA VAL A 580 -5.08 -8.69 -18.65
C VAL A 580 -5.23 -9.60 -19.87
N ARG A 581 -5.54 -10.89 -19.68
CA ARG A 581 -5.74 -11.84 -20.80
C ARG A 581 -6.86 -11.40 -21.74
N ASN A 582 -7.92 -10.81 -21.19
CA ASN A 582 -9.06 -10.29 -21.96
C ASN A 582 -8.88 -8.83 -22.43
N LYS A 583 -7.66 -8.28 -22.34
CA LYS A 583 -7.31 -6.92 -22.79
C LYS A 583 -8.20 -5.83 -22.18
N LYS A 584 -8.59 -5.99 -20.91
CA LYS A 584 -9.40 -5.03 -20.14
C LYS A 584 -8.53 -3.99 -19.43
N PHE A 585 -7.75 -3.26 -20.20
CA PHE A 585 -6.90 -2.16 -19.76
C PHE A 585 -6.74 -1.14 -20.91
N ASN A 586 -6.14 0.02 -20.66
CA ASN A 586 -5.86 1.01 -21.70
C ASN A 586 -5.03 0.39 -22.85
N ARG A 587 -5.51 0.45 -24.10
CA ARG A 587 -4.81 -0.16 -25.25
C ARG A 587 -3.42 0.42 -25.50
N GLY A 588 -3.18 1.69 -25.13
CA GLY A 588 -1.89 2.37 -25.24
C GLY A 588 -0.99 2.21 -24.01
N LEU A 589 -1.35 1.32 -23.07
CA LEU A 589 -0.60 1.14 -21.82
C LEU A 589 0.85 0.73 -22.08
N SER A 590 1.80 1.47 -21.51
CA SER A 590 3.20 1.02 -21.42
C SER A 590 3.50 0.49 -20.03
N TYR A 591 4.16 -0.66 -19.95
CA TYR A 591 4.45 -1.33 -18.68
C TYR A 591 5.95 -1.60 -18.55
N MET A 592 6.56 -1.08 -17.49
CA MET A 592 7.92 -1.36 -17.08
C MET A 592 7.87 -2.10 -15.74
N SER A 593 8.69 -3.14 -15.58
CA SER A 593 8.83 -3.81 -14.29
C SER A 593 10.24 -4.35 -14.12
N GLY A 594 10.64 -4.52 -12.86
CA GLY A 594 11.93 -5.09 -12.50
C GLY A 594 11.88 -5.70 -11.11
N VAL A 595 12.85 -6.55 -10.84
CA VAL A 595 13.09 -7.19 -9.53
C VAL A 595 14.54 -6.99 -9.12
N THR A 596 14.83 -7.11 -7.84
CA THR A 596 16.20 -7.11 -7.31
C THR A 596 16.77 -8.52 -7.27
N THR A 597 18.10 -8.65 -7.20
CA THR A 597 18.76 -9.96 -7.16
C THR A 597 18.51 -10.74 -5.86
N GLN A 598 18.08 -10.07 -4.79
CA GLN A 598 17.89 -10.67 -3.47
C GLN A 598 16.63 -10.12 -2.76
N GLU A 599 15.47 -10.23 -3.41
CA GLU A 599 14.20 -9.66 -2.93
C GLU A 599 13.86 -10.05 -1.47
N ALA A 600 14.08 -11.32 -1.12
CA ALA A 600 13.74 -11.85 0.19
C ALA A 600 14.88 -11.79 1.22
N SER A 601 15.99 -11.09 0.94
CA SER A 601 17.09 -10.91 1.89
C SER A 601 16.65 -10.28 3.21
N THR A 602 15.61 -9.44 3.17
CA THR A 602 15.00 -8.82 4.34
C THR A 602 14.42 -9.84 5.32
N LEU A 603 13.95 -11.00 4.85
CA LEU A 603 13.45 -12.08 5.72
C LEU A 603 14.56 -12.73 6.56
N VAL A 604 15.80 -12.68 6.09
CA VAL A 604 16.98 -13.12 6.85
C VAL A 604 17.39 -12.04 7.84
N TYR A 605 17.49 -10.79 7.37
CA TYR A 605 17.93 -9.66 8.18
C TYR A 605 16.99 -9.32 9.34
N GLN A 606 15.67 -9.40 9.14
CA GLN A 606 14.67 -9.08 10.16
C GLN A 606 14.38 -10.25 11.12
N ASN A 607 15.07 -11.39 10.97
CA ASN A 607 14.81 -12.55 11.79
C ASN A 607 15.70 -12.55 13.04
N ASP A 608 15.12 -12.21 14.19
CA ASP A 608 15.83 -12.15 15.48
C ASP A 608 16.51 -13.47 15.86
N SER A 609 15.92 -14.62 15.46
CA SER A 609 16.52 -15.94 15.72
C SER A 609 17.79 -16.17 14.90
N LEU A 610 17.85 -15.63 13.68
CA LEU A 610 19.05 -15.67 12.83
C LEU A 610 20.07 -14.60 13.25
N ALA A 611 19.64 -13.43 13.70
CA ALA A 611 20.52 -12.37 14.17
C ALA A 611 21.44 -12.86 15.30
N ASN A 612 20.89 -13.61 16.26
CA ASN A 612 21.65 -14.22 17.37
C ASN A 612 22.63 -15.34 16.91
N ARG A 613 22.50 -15.83 15.68
CA ARG A 613 23.33 -16.88 15.07
C ARG A 613 24.22 -16.35 13.94
N GLY A 614 24.44 -15.04 13.89
CA GLY A 614 25.27 -14.42 12.84
C GLY A 614 24.68 -14.53 11.44
N TYR A 615 23.35 -14.62 11.32
CA TYR A 615 22.61 -14.77 10.06
C TYR A 615 22.96 -16.03 9.25
N ILE A 616 23.45 -17.07 9.93
CA ILE A 616 23.74 -18.37 9.32
C ILE A 616 22.42 -19.12 9.05
N VAL A 617 22.21 -19.52 7.80
CA VAL A 617 21.10 -20.38 7.38
C VAL A 617 21.64 -21.76 7.05
N ASP A 618 21.26 -22.76 7.85
CA ASP A 618 21.63 -24.15 7.63
C ASP A 618 20.50 -24.93 6.94
N ASN A 619 20.80 -26.18 6.54
CA ASN A 619 19.83 -27.05 5.89
C ASN A 619 18.61 -27.35 6.77
N HIS A 620 18.78 -27.37 8.10
CA HIS A 620 17.69 -27.60 9.03
C HIS A 620 16.69 -26.42 9.02
N PHE A 621 17.18 -25.19 9.13
CA PHE A 621 16.37 -23.99 9.02
C PHE A 621 15.68 -23.92 7.66
N PHE A 622 16.42 -24.16 6.57
CA PHE A 622 15.86 -24.17 5.22
C PHE A 622 14.72 -25.20 5.10
N ASP A 623 14.93 -26.44 5.56
CA ASP A 623 13.92 -27.49 5.53
C ASP A 623 12.67 -27.12 6.33
N GLN A 624 12.84 -26.52 7.50
CA GLN A 624 11.72 -26.03 8.31
C GLN A 624 10.94 -24.95 7.57
N LYS A 625 11.62 -23.98 6.96
CA LYS A 625 10.96 -22.88 6.25
C LYS A 625 10.27 -23.31 4.96
N VAL A 626 10.83 -24.26 4.22
CA VAL A 626 10.12 -24.83 3.06
C VAL A 626 8.87 -25.59 3.50
N LYS A 627 8.90 -26.32 4.63
CA LYS A 627 7.69 -26.97 5.17
C LYS A 627 6.64 -25.96 5.60
N GLU A 628 7.04 -24.90 6.31
CA GLU A 628 6.14 -23.79 6.68
C GLU A 628 5.52 -23.13 5.45
N LEU A 629 6.30 -22.91 4.38
CA LEU A 629 5.83 -22.37 3.12
C LEU A 629 4.74 -23.26 2.49
N VAL A 630 4.97 -24.57 2.44
CA VAL A 630 4.00 -25.53 1.88
C VAL A 630 2.68 -25.50 2.65
N LEU A 631 2.75 -25.40 3.98
CA LEU A 631 1.58 -25.29 4.84
C LEU A 631 0.84 -23.96 4.66
N ARG A 632 1.58 -22.84 4.62
CA ARG A 632 1.01 -21.48 4.51
C ARG A 632 0.22 -21.27 3.22
N TYR A 633 0.63 -21.92 2.13
CA TYR A 633 -0.04 -21.87 0.83
C TYR A 633 -1.07 -22.99 0.63
N ASN A 634 -1.31 -23.82 1.66
CA ASN A 634 -2.33 -24.86 1.70
C ASN A 634 -2.30 -25.82 0.47
N TYR A 635 -1.10 -26.32 0.11
CA TYR A 635 -0.96 -27.32 -0.96
C TYR A 635 -1.47 -28.70 -0.50
N THR A 636 -2.79 -28.86 -0.42
CA THR A 636 -3.46 -30.03 0.19
C THR A 636 -3.31 -31.33 -0.62
N LEU A 637 -3.11 -31.25 -1.94
CA LEU A 637 -3.14 -32.42 -2.82
C LEU A 637 -1.90 -33.34 -2.68
N ASN A 638 -0.71 -32.78 -2.49
CA ASN A 638 0.53 -33.55 -2.28
C ASN A 638 1.61 -32.70 -1.57
N PRO A 639 1.43 -32.37 -0.29
CA PRO A 639 2.34 -31.47 0.42
C PRO A 639 3.78 -32.02 0.49
N ILE A 640 3.94 -33.33 0.64
CA ILE A 640 5.26 -33.99 0.70
C ILE A 640 5.97 -33.90 -0.66
N GLY A 641 5.26 -34.18 -1.76
CA GLY A 641 5.80 -34.07 -3.10
C GLY A 641 6.23 -32.63 -3.44
N ILE A 642 5.43 -31.64 -3.05
CA ILE A 642 5.77 -30.22 -3.26
C ILE A 642 6.98 -29.82 -2.42
N TYR A 643 7.02 -30.20 -1.13
CA TYR A 643 8.20 -29.97 -0.27
C TYR A 643 9.47 -30.55 -0.90
N ASN A 644 9.43 -31.82 -1.31
CA ASN A 644 10.57 -32.50 -1.93
C ASN A 644 10.99 -31.82 -3.24
N ALA A 645 10.05 -31.39 -4.07
CA ALA A 645 10.33 -30.70 -5.31
C ALA A 645 11.00 -29.34 -5.06
N ILE A 646 10.47 -28.53 -4.13
CA ILE A 646 11.06 -27.23 -3.78
C ILE A 646 12.46 -27.42 -3.21
N LYS A 647 12.62 -28.32 -2.23
CA LYS A 647 13.93 -28.65 -1.66
C LYS A 647 14.91 -29.05 -2.76
N TYR A 648 14.49 -29.92 -3.67
CA TYR A 648 15.37 -30.39 -4.74
C TYR A 648 15.81 -29.27 -5.68
N MET A 649 14.87 -28.40 -6.09
CA MET A 649 15.13 -27.31 -7.02
C MET A 649 16.02 -26.21 -6.43
N TYR A 650 15.95 -26.01 -5.11
CA TYR A 650 16.68 -24.95 -4.40
C TYR A 650 17.84 -25.51 -3.55
N THR A 651 18.29 -26.74 -3.79
CA THR A 651 19.55 -27.24 -3.24
C THR A 651 20.68 -26.98 -4.23
N HIS A 652 21.79 -26.39 -3.76
CA HIS A 652 22.99 -26.28 -4.58
C HIS A 652 23.76 -27.61 -4.57
N TRP A 653 23.44 -28.50 -5.51
CA TRP A 653 23.97 -29.88 -5.54
C TRP A 653 25.49 -30.05 -5.57
N PRO A 654 26.30 -29.15 -6.17
CA PRO A 654 27.75 -29.26 -6.10
C PRO A 654 28.31 -29.17 -4.67
N ASP A 655 27.64 -28.41 -3.80
CA ASP A 655 28.02 -28.25 -2.40
C ASP A 655 26.76 -27.99 -1.53
N PRO A 656 26.00 -29.05 -1.18
CA PRO A 656 24.69 -28.92 -0.55
C PRO A 656 24.75 -28.51 0.92
N ASN A 657 25.93 -28.56 1.55
CA ASN A 657 26.10 -28.31 2.98
C ASN A 657 26.69 -26.94 3.29
N ASN A 658 27.08 -26.18 2.27
CA ASN A 658 27.62 -24.84 2.42
C ASN A 658 26.53 -23.83 2.76
N THR A 659 26.66 -23.22 3.94
CA THR A 659 25.67 -22.33 4.54
C THR A 659 25.44 -21.06 3.72
N ASP A 660 26.42 -20.58 2.96
CA ASP A 660 26.24 -19.42 2.08
C ASP A 660 25.36 -19.77 0.89
N PHE A 661 25.57 -20.95 0.28
CA PHE A 661 24.71 -21.42 -0.80
C PHE A 661 23.29 -21.74 -0.30
N VAL A 662 23.16 -22.36 0.87
CA VAL A 662 21.84 -22.62 1.48
C VAL A 662 21.11 -21.30 1.77
N ARG A 663 21.80 -20.30 2.32
CA ARG A 663 21.24 -18.95 2.55
C ARG A 663 20.78 -18.30 1.24
N ASN A 664 21.61 -18.31 0.20
CA ASN A 664 21.24 -17.71 -1.09
C ASN A 664 20.03 -18.42 -1.70
N ARG A 665 19.95 -19.74 -1.60
CA ARG A 665 18.79 -20.49 -2.08
C ARG A 665 17.53 -20.31 -1.24
N TYR A 666 17.70 -20.08 0.07
CA TYR A 666 16.60 -19.64 0.93
C TYR A 666 16.05 -18.28 0.49
N ILE A 667 16.92 -17.34 0.13
CA ILE A 667 16.51 -16.03 -0.41
C ILE A 667 15.82 -16.19 -1.77
N ASP A 668 16.30 -17.09 -2.65
CA ASP A 668 15.69 -17.30 -3.97
C ASP A 668 14.30 -17.95 -3.93
N VAL A 669 14.02 -18.79 -2.91
CA VAL A 669 12.75 -19.53 -2.80
C VAL A 669 11.66 -18.76 -2.07
N SER A 670 12.07 -17.88 -1.15
CA SER A 670 11.18 -17.08 -0.32
C SER A 670 10.60 -15.92 -1.13
#